data_AF-A0A367LHY1-F1
#
_entry.id   AF-A0A367LHY1-F1
#
_cell.length_a   1.000
_cell.length_b   1.000
_cell.length_c   1.000
_cell.angle_alpha   90.00
_cell.angle_beta   90.00
_cell.angle_gamma   90.00
#
_symmetry.space_group_name_H-M   'P 1'
#
loop_
_entity.id
_entity.type
_entity.pdbx_description
1 polymer ?
#
loop_
_entity_poly.entity_id
_entity_poly.type
_entity_poly.pdbx_seq_one_letter_code
_entity_poly.pdbx_strand_id
1 'polypeptide(L)'
;MKQPLVKLVLVATASLHLVNATSTISNAYLFELEDGTDVEEFASTVKADFKAGIRRVLDYPIFKGLSVEFADESRVNEVAALPRIRKMWEVEELHMQDGVDAKDISPLDDQPQGKHDEQPIRRSLHDGALLERRAVSNKTVMGPNAHHVSMQIDQLHKKGITGKGSKIAVIDTGVDYTHPALGGCFGPGCVISFGADLVKGEATPMDCSSNGRGTFVTGLIVARSDRFNYVGAAPGAEVGMYRITCNKTFSNDVLIDALYRAHRDGATIISTSFSNPGGGAAGLLTEAASRLTAQGVVVVQSVDENGESGLFSVPEPSGMPGIITVGMVTSPVSPGVYSKATWLADGGGEETSFPVFRNHAHDNFTGEPMELYAVQGNLVPDDAPDLSNKLVLMCVSGGWKAWRDGEWDAQLAPFAAKGAQRVLFYAERMSANADSLKNPPSNIKAVAMITREDGRSLLEAFKTGTKMLVTVFPGADMTAPLHYAEYPALPGPNISFTSSWGPSWDLGIQPSLVAIGGQVLSTCPLKRSRLGFVSRSKPSSAAALVASVVALVAEARGPLDPAKMQNLLMSNSEPQTKFTAKFYRPKPEKPYFEPVAHQGAGLVRAYDAAFSTSLLELETTGLNFNDTEHFVPSLEFTLKNMGNDDVKYQLSHIPAKTVHTYDAYGKNPLKPDNSLSAGWNFPDFAEPTASIDLSERSLTLRSKNSATIRVTATAPEGLDFRRLGAWSGWIAVKGSDGSSLSIPYQGFTGSIRQHRVMEAHGLWLAYRYRKDGFLNVRYCNQTVLILPPPGSKEKARIMFYIKTTLGSPLVHVDVVPVRSGNGTGEASIGEVFGFPKKNFPSYHTDIDDGIHRFITTEWTGLLDTGSYVPEGRYMLVVRALRIFGDPDKEDDWDVSKSPELSISYGSTDPPLTPKCRQQYE
;
A
#
# COMPACT_ATOMS: atom_id res chain seq x y z
N MET A 1 -40.17 32.80 -43.31
CA MET A 1 -40.56 34.07 -42.64
C MET A 1 -42.08 34.05 -42.55
N LYS A 2 -42.77 34.07 -41.41
CA LYS A 2 -42.58 34.81 -40.16
C LYS A 2 -43.10 33.99 -38.96
N GLN A 3 -42.41 34.14 -37.82
CA GLN A 3 -42.80 33.79 -36.44
C GLN A 3 -44.00 34.68 -35.95
N PRO A 4 -44.37 34.85 -34.64
CA PRO A 4 -43.92 34.24 -33.36
C PRO A 4 -44.99 34.06 -32.22
N LEU A 5 -44.48 33.61 -31.03
CA LEU A 5 -44.91 33.83 -29.62
C LEU A 5 -46.13 33.07 -29.04
N VAL A 6 -46.19 32.54 -27.80
CA VAL A 6 -45.31 32.36 -26.59
C VAL A 6 -46.15 31.52 -25.57
N LYS A 7 -45.64 30.54 -24.78
CA LYS A 7 -45.18 30.59 -23.34
C LYS A 7 -45.01 29.11 -22.88
N LEU A 8 -43.85 28.57 -22.48
CA LEU A 8 -43.05 28.67 -21.23
C LEU A 8 -43.60 27.91 -20.00
N VAL A 9 -42.93 26.81 -19.58
CA VAL A 9 -42.70 26.38 -18.18
C VAL A 9 -41.32 25.71 -18.08
N LEU A 10 -40.58 26.03 -17.01
CA LEU A 10 -39.18 25.73 -16.71
C LEU A 10 -38.84 24.23 -16.57
N VAL A 11 -37.65 23.85 -17.07
CA VAL A 11 -36.88 22.66 -16.66
C VAL A 11 -35.56 23.14 -16.08
N ALA A 12 -35.22 22.67 -14.88
CA ALA A 12 -33.93 22.89 -14.22
C ALA A 12 -32.83 22.10 -14.94
N THR A 13 -31.79 22.80 -15.42
CA THR A 13 -30.59 22.20 -16.00
C THR A 13 -29.55 21.95 -14.91
N ALA A 14 -29.27 20.67 -14.67
CA ALA A 14 -28.10 20.24 -13.90
C ALA A 14 -26.82 20.58 -14.67
N SER A 15 -25.98 21.42 -14.08
CA SER A 15 -24.65 21.73 -14.60
C SER A 15 -23.69 20.58 -14.25
N LEU A 16 -23.52 19.63 -15.18
CA LEU A 16 -22.40 18.68 -15.18
C LEU A 16 -21.07 19.47 -15.26
N HIS A 17 -20.40 19.64 -14.12
CA HIS A 17 -18.98 19.97 -14.13
C HIS A 17 -18.19 18.68 -14.39
N LEU A 18 -17.84 18.48 -15.66
CA LEU A 18 -16.75 17.59 -16.05
C LEU A 18 -15.47 18.10 -15.36
N VAL A 19 -15.01 17.37 -14.34
CA VAL A 19 -13.67 17.55 -13.79
C VAL A 19 -12.72 16.95 -14.82
N ASN A 20 -12.17 17.81 -15.69
CA ASN A 20 -11.00 17.45 -16.47
C ASN A 20 -9.84 17.20 -15.50
N ALA A 21 -9.33 15.97 -15.52
CA ALA A 21 -8.06 15.61 -14.91
C ALA A 21 -6.91 16.26 -15.70
N THR A 22 -6.68 17.55 -15.45
CA THR A 22 -5.48 18.27 -15.91
C THR A 22 -5.21 19.43 -14.95
N SER A 23 -4.36 19.22 -13.95
CA SER A 23 -3.54 20.31 -13.41
C SER A 23 -2.27 19.71 -12.83
N THR A 24 -1.21 19.74 -13.63
CA THR A 24 0.15 19.68 -13.10
C THR A 24 0.27 20.86 -12.14
N ILE A 25 0.52 20.62 -10.85
CA ILE A 25 0.85 21.69 -9.91
C ILE A 25 2.22 22.21 -10.35
N SER A 26 2.23 23.19 -11.26
CA SER A 26 3.45 23.89 -11.66
C SER A 26 3.62 25.10 -10.77
N ASN A 27 4.82 25.31 -10.24
CA ASN A 27 5.24 26.52 -9.52
C ASN A 27 4.61 26.68 -8.11
N ALA A 28 4.42 25.60 -7.35
CA ALA A 28 3.96 25.70 -5.96
C ALA A 28 5.04 25.26 -4.96
N TYR A 29 5.15 26.00 -3.87
CA TYR A 29 6.19 25.83 -2.84
C TYR A 29 5.60 25.98 -1.44
N LEU A 30 6.09 25.15 -0.53
CA LEU A 30 5.81 25.23 0.91
C LEU A 30 7.01 25.88 1.60
N PHE A 31 6.79 27.06 2.15
CA PHE A 31 7.78 27.77 2.95
C PHE A 31 7.57 27.47 4.43
N GLU A 32 8.60 26.97 5.09
CA GLU A 32 8.66 26.88 6.55
C GLU A 32 9.14 28.22 7.12
N LEU A 33 8.42 28.73 8.10
CA LEU A 33 8.65 30.05 8.69
C LEU A 33 9.38 29.93 10.02
N GLU A 34 10.13 30.98 10.37
CA GLU A 34 10.75 31.13 11.69
C GLU A 34 9.70 31.13 12.82
N ASP A 35 10.10 30.62 13.98
CA ASP A 35 9.26 30.59 15.18
C ASP A 35 8.82 32.01 15.57
N GLY A 36 7.56 32.16 15.97
CA GLY A 36 6.97 33.46 16.33
C GLY A 36 6.47 34.31 15.14
N THR A 37 6.63 33.85 13.90
CA THR A 37 6.03 34.51 12.73
C THR A 37 4.50 34.43 12.77
N ASP A 38 3.84 35.57 12.53
CA ASP A 38 2.41 35.63 12.22
C ASP A 38 2.21 35.16 10.77
N VAL A 39 1.62 33.98 10.61
CA VAL A 39 1.51 33.31 9.30
C VAL A 39 0.49 34.01 8.41
N GLU A 40 -0.58 34.59 8.97
CA GLU A 40 -1.64 35.28 8.22
C GLU A 40 -1.17 36.64 7.70
N GLU A 41 -0.43 37.39 8.54
CA GLU A 41 0.22 38.63 8.13
C GLU A 41 1.24 38.36 7.02
N PHE A 42 2.06 37.32 7.18
CA PHE A 42 3.03 36.91 6.18
C PHE A 42 2.36 36.48 4.87
N ALA A 43 1.28 35.70 4.93
CA ALA A 43 0.48 35.29 3.77
C ALA A 43 -0.07 36.49 3.00
N SER A 44 -0.58 37.50 3.72
CA SER A 44 -1.09 38.74 3.14
C SER A 44 0.00 39.53 2.42
N THR A 45 1.20 39.60 3.01
CA THR A 45 2.38 40.24 2.43
C THR A 45 2.82 39.51 1.16
N VAL A 46 2.98 38.18 1.22
CA VAL A 46 3.39 37.37 0.06
C VAL A 46 2.40 37.52 -1.10
N LYS A 47 1.10 37.46 -0.82
CA LYS A 47 0.06 37.63 -1.82
C LYS A 47 0.11 39.00 -2.51
N ALA A 48 0.34 40.07 -1.74
CA ALA A 48 0.35 41.44 -2.25
C ALA A 48 1.63 41.75 -3.06
N ASP A 49 2.80 41.50 -2.46
CA ASP A 49 4.09 41.92 -3.01
C ASP A 49 4.57 40.98 -4.13
N PHE A 50 4.21 39.69 -4.03
CA PHE A 50 4.67 38.66 -4.96
C PHE A 50 3.61 38.24 -5.98
N LYS A 51 2.38 38.77 -5.89
CA LYS A 51 1.24 38.41 -6.76
C LYS A 51 1.03 36.89 -6.83
N ALA A 52 1.23 36.22 -5.71
CA ALA A 52 1.16 34.77 -5.59
C ALA A 52 -0.18 34.31 -5.00
N GLY A 53 -0.63 33.12 -5.38
CA GLY A 53 -1.80 32.47 -4.83
C GLY A 53 -1.45 31.77 -3.51
N ILE A 54 -2.18 32.05 -2.44
CA ILE A 54 -2.02 31.29 -1.19
C ILE A 54 -2.85 30.02 -1.30
N ARG A 55 -2.18 28.87 -1.21
CA ARG A 55 -2.81 27.54 -1.24
C ARG A 55 -3.24 27.11 0.15
N ARG A 56 -2.34 27.25 1.14
CA ARG A 56 -2.58 26.87 2.54
C ARG A 56 -1.82 27.75 3.51
N VAL A 57 -2.48 28.07 4.62
CA VAL A 57 -1.89 28.67 5.82
C VAL A 57 -1.78 27.56 6.87
N LEU A 58 -0.55 27.24 7.30
CA LEU A 58 -0.25 26.17 8.24
C LEU A 58 0.28 26.80 9.52
N ASP A 59 -0.60 27.09 10.47
CA ASP A 59 -0.23 27.70 11.75
C ASP A 59 -0.47 26.70 12.90
N TYR A 60 0.57 25.91 13.20
CA TYR A 60 0.55 24.90 14.25
C TYR A 60 1.64 25.19 15.29
N PRO A 61 1.44 24.80 16.56
CA PRO A 61 2.41 25.05 17.63
C PRO A 61 3.83 24.55 17.34
N ILE A 62 3.96 23.45 16.60
CA ILE A 62 5.24 22.81 16.26
C ILE A 62 5.65 22.98 14.78
N PHE A 63 4.85 23.73 14.00
CA PHE A 63 5.12 23.98 12.59
C PHE A 63 4.36 25.21 12.08
N LYS A 64 5.11 26.18 11.57
CA LYS A 64 4.57 27.35 10.86
C LYS A 64 4.99 27.28 9.40
N GLY A 65 4.02 27.34 8.50
CA GLY A 65 4.29 27.27 7.08
C GLY A 65 3.24 27.93 6.20
N LEU A 66 3.66 28.29 4.99
CA LEU A 66 2.83 28.91 3.98
C LEU A 66 3.02 28.18 2.65
N SER A 67 1.96 27.57 2.13
CA SER A 67 1.96 26.99 0.79
C SER A 67 1.48 28.02 -0.22
N VAL A 68 2.30 28.26 -1.25
CA VAL A 68 2.16 29.36 -2.20
C VAL A 68 2.27 28.83 -3.62
N GLU A 69 1.44 29.34 -4.53
CA GLU A 69 1.48 29.08 -5.97
C GLU A 69 1.89 30.36 -6.71
N PHE A 70 2.90 30.27 -7.55
CA PHE A 70 3.45 31.41 -8.27
C PHE A 70 2.99 31.42 -9.73
N ALA A 71 2.48 32.58 -10.17
CA ALA A 71 2.20 32.80 -11.59
C ALA A 71 3.47 32.90 -12.44
N ASP A 72 4.60 33.25 -11.82
CA ASP A 72 5.94 33.40 -12.40
C ASP A 72 6.94 32.72 -11.46
N GLU A 73 7.52 31.61 -11.94
CA GLU A 73 8.42 30.75 -11.15
C GLU A 73 9.74 31.44 -10.79
N SER A 74 10.16 32.46 -11.54
CA SER A 74 11.38 33.23 -11.23
C SER A 74 11.31 33.97 -9.89
N ARG A 75 10.10 34.24 -9.39
CA ARG A 75 9.87 34.97 -8.13
C ARG A 75 9.97 34.10 -6.88
N VAL A 76 10.05 32.77 -7.03
CA VAL A 76 10.15 31.83 -5.91
C VAL A 76 11.38 32.16 -5.05
N ASN A 77 12.51 32.43 -5.69
CA ASN A 77 13.77 32.77 -5.02
C ASN A 77 13.70 34.12 -4.28
N GLU A 78 12.88 35.08 -4.75
CA GLU A 78 12.67 36.35 -4.04
C GLU A 78 11.98 36.11 -2.69
N VAL A 79 10.98 35.22 -2.65
CA VAL A 79 10.29 34.84 -1.40
C VAL A 79 11.20 33.99 -0.53
N ALA A 80 11.91 33.01 -1.08
CA ALA A 80 12.83 32.16 -0.34
C ALA A 80 13.96 32.93 0.36
N ALA A 81 14.34 34.10 -0.18
CA ALA A 81 15.35 34.99 0.39
C ALA A 81 14.83 35.90 1.52
N LEU A 82 13.53 35.88 1.83
CA LEU A 82 12.98 36.68 2.93
C LEU A 82 13.51 36.19 4.29
N PRO A 83 13.87 37.09 5.22
CA PRO A 83 14.54 36.72 6.47
C PRO A 83 13.68 35.90 7.45
N ARG A 84 12.38 35.78 7.20
CA ARG A 84 11.44 34.98 8.00
C ARG A 84 11.31 33.52 7.52
N ILE A 85 12.03 33.14 6.45
CA ILE A 85 11.97 31.83 5.83
C ILE A 85 13.11 30.98 6.39
N ARG A 86 12.75 29.86 7.01
CA ARG A 86 13.70 28.87 7.51
C ARG A 86 14.08 27.86 6.43
N LYS A 87 13.08 27.42 5.65
CA LYS A 87 13.25 26.37 4.64
C LYS A 87 12.18 26.47 3.56
N MET A 88 12.48 25.95 2.38
CA MET A 88 11.56 25.87 1.25
C MET A 88 11.51 24.43 0.73
N TRP A 89 10.31 24.01 0.35
CA TRP A 89 10.03 22.71 -0.25
C TRP A 89 9.18 22.88 -1.49
N GLU A 90 9.41 22.09 -2.53
CA GLU A 90 8.49 22.01 -3.67
C GLU A 90 7.18 21.34 -3.23
N VAL A 91 6.05 21.87 -3.69
CA VAL A 91 4.74 21.24 -3.49
C VAL A 91 4.52 20.26 -4.63
N GLU A 92 4.77 18.99 -4.34
CA GLU A 92 4.65 17.93 -5.30
C GLU A 92 3.27 17.30 -5.21
N GLU A 93 2.70 16.98 -6.37
CA GLU A 93 1.55 16.10 -6.45
C GLU A 93 2.02 14.66 -6.19
N LEU A 94 1.42 14.01 -5.20
CA LEU A 94 1.59 12.63 -4.78
C LEU A 94 0.43 11.78 -5.28
N HIS A 95 0.63 10.47 -5.32
CA HIS A 95 -0.32 9.49 -5.82
C HIS A 95 -0.31 8.31 -4.87
N MET A 96 -1.49 7.91 -4.50
CA MET A 96 -1.78 6.82 -3.62
C MET A 96 -1.59 5.53 -4.42
N GLN A 97 -0.55 4.77 -4.09
CA GLN A 97 -0.29 3.47 -4.68
C GLN A 97 -1.25 2.45 -4.08
N ASP A 98 -2.45 2.38 -4.66
CA ASP A 98 -3.30 1.20 -4.51
C ASP A 98 -2.94 0.30 -5.71
N GLY A 99 -2.07 -0.68 -5.52
CA GLY A 99 -1.69 -1.65 -6.54
C GLY A 99 -2.93 -2.19 -7.25
N VAL A 100 -2.80 -2.36 -8.56
CA VAL A 100 -3.76 -2.88 -9.56
C VAL A 100 -5.22 -2.72 -9.14
N ASP A 101 -5.89 -1.71 -9.73
CA ASP A 101 -7.33 -1.48 -9.56
C ASP A 101 -8.12 -2.80 -9.66
N ALA A 102 -9.17 -2.94 -8.85
CA ALA A 102 -10.06 -4.11 -8.83
C ALA A 102 -10.73 -4.45 -10.20
N LYS A 103 -10.41 -3.70 -11.27
CA LYS A 103 -10.77 -4.03 -12.64
C LYS A 103 -9.77 -4.97 -13.33
N ASP A 104 -8.51 -4.97 -12.91
CA ASP A 104 -7.42 -5.76 -13.49
C ASP A 104 -7.04 -6.98 -12.61
N ILE A 105 -7.46 -7.00 -11.35
CA ILE A 105 -7.61 -8.24 -10.60
C ILE A 105 -8.91 -8.87 -11.10
N SER A 106 -8.81 -9.77 -12.08
CA SER A 106 -9.88 -10.71 -12.33
C SER A 106 -10.28 -11.33 -10.98
N PRO A 107 -11.57 -11.47 -10.65
CA PRO A 107 -12.00 -12.19 -9.45
C PRO A 107 -11.51 -13.65 -9.40
N LEU A 108 -10.66 -14.08 -10.34
CA LEU A 108 -9.97 -15.37 -10.36
C LEU A 108 -8.80 -15.49 -9.37
N ASP A 109 -8.14 -14.41 -8.94
CA ASP A 109 -6.95 -14.53 -8.06
C ASP A 109 -7.26 -14.53 -6.55
N ASP A 110 -8.42 -14.02 -6.14
CA ASP A 110 -8.86 -13.94 -4.73
C ASP A 110 -9.92 -14.99 -4.34
N GLN A 111 -10.14 -16.01 -5.18
CA GLN A 111 -11.10 -17.08 -4.88
C GLN A 111 -10.38 -18.37 -4.46
N PRO A 112 -10.94 -19.12 -3.51
CA PRO A 112 -10.41 -20.44 -3.15
C PRO A 112 -10.41 -21.33 -4.40
N GLN A 113 -9.22 -21.73 -4.84
CA GLN A 113 -9.10 -22.83 -5.78
C GLN A 113 -9.64 -24.08 -5.08
N GLY A 114 -10.83 -24.52 -5.50
CA GLY A 114 -11.38 -25.80 -5.07
C GLY A 114 -10.35 -26.90 -5.34
N LYS A 115 -10.13 -27.74 -4.32
CA LYS A 115 -9.20 -28.89 -4.31
C LYS A 115 -9.12 -29.59 -5.67
N HIS A 116 -8.07 -29.30 -6.44
CA HIS A 116 -7.58 -30.20 -7.48
C HIS A 116 -6.05 -30.18 -7.46
N ASP A 117 -5.51 -31.40 -7.50
CA ASP A 117 -4.10 -31.81 -7.49
C ASP A 117 -3.39 -31.90 -6.12
N GLU A 118 -4.00 -32.60 -5.16
CA GLU A 118 -3.21 -33.32 -4.14
C GLU A 118 -2.86 -34.72 -4.66
N GLN A 119 -1.61 -34.94 -5.09
CA GLN A 119 -1.02 -36.27 -4.96
C GLN A 119 -0.54 -36.46 -3.51
N PRO A 120 -0.77 -37.62 -2.89
CA PRO A 120 -0.49 -37.84 -1.48
C PRO A 120 1.03 -38.01 -1.25
N ILE A 121 1.69 -36.98 -0.75
CA ILE A 121 3.08 -37.10 -0.27
C ILE A 121 3.05 -37.79 1.10
N ARG A 122 3.47 -39.06 1.11
CA ARG A 122 3.69 -39.83 2.33
C ARG A 122 4.84 -39.24 3.14
N ARG A 123 4.57 -39.06 4.44
CA ARG A 123 5.48 -38.57 5.48
C ARG A 123 6.77 -39.40 5.57
N SER A 124 7.90 -38.69 5.69
CA SER A 124 9.02 -39.10 6.55
C SER A 124 9.52 -37.84 7.26
N LEU A 125 9.12 -37.68 8.53
CA LEU A 125 9.57 -36.62 9.43
C LEU A 125 10.54 -37.27 10.40
N HIS A 126 11.84 -37.05 10.24
CA HIS A 126 12.82 -37.17 11.33
C HIS A 126 13.70 -35.90 11.32
N ASP A 127 13.85 -35.36 12.51
CA ASP A 127 14.66 -34.22 12.97
C ASP A 127 14.23 -32.80 12.58
N GLY A 128 13.52 -32.19 13.54
CA GLY A 128 13.11 -30.79 13.58
C GLY A 128 12.18 -30.51 14.77
N ALA A 129 12.44 -31.11 15.93
CA ALA A 129 11.71 -30.79 17.16
C ALA A 129 12.28 -29.50 17.73
N LEU A 130 11.59 -28.37 17.50
CA LEU A 130 11.59 -27.14 18.30
C LEU A 130 10.71 -26.13 17.55
N LEU A 131 9.47 -25.96 18.04
CA LEU A 131 8.31 -25.19 17.53
C LEU A 131 7.17 -26.13 17.11
N GLU A 132 6.44 -26.63 18.11
CA GLU A 132 5.15 -27.29 17.87
C GLU A 132 4.19 -26.27 17.24
N ARG A 133 3.97 -26.43 15.94
CA ARG A 133 2.92 -25.73 15.20
C ARG A 133 1.57 -26.06 15.85
N ARG A 134 0.88 -25.05 16.37
CA ARG A 134 -0.58 -25.08 16.49
C ARG A 134 -1.16 -25.08 15.07
N ALA A 135 -1.20 -26.25 14.44
CA ALA A 135 -2.06 -26.45 13.29
C ALA A 135 -3.49 -26.18 13.77
N VAL A 136 -4.08 -25.07 13.31
CA VAL A 136 -5.51 -24.82 13.47
C VAL A 136 -6.19 -26.06 12.92
N SER A 137 -6.90 -26.77 13.80
CA SER A 137 -7.62 -27.99 13.42
C SER A 137 -8.50 -27.68 12.21
N ASN A 138 -8.59 -28.63 11.28
CA ASN A 138 -9.28 -28.54 9.98
C ASN A 138 -10.79 -28.21 10.02
N LYS A 139 -11.32 -27.64 11.12
CA LYS A 139 -12.75 -27.36 11.34
C LYS A 139 -13.09 -26.13 12.20
N THR A 140 -12.15 -25.30 12.66
CA THR A 140 -12.53 -24.14 13.48
C THR A 140 -12.84 -22.93 12.61
N VAL A 141 -14.12 -22.58 12.51
CA VAL A 141 -14.54 -21.30 11.90
C VAL A 141 -13.93 -20.17 12.73
N MET A 142 -13.07 -19.34 12.13
CA MET A 142 -12.42 -18.23 12.85
C MET A 142 -13.35 -17.01 13.00
N GLY A 143 -14.34 -16.91 12.14
CA GLY A 143 -15.33 -15.84 12.14
C GLY A 143 -14.82 -14.54 11.52
N PRO A 144 -15.67 -13.52 11.43
CA PRO A 144 -15.40 -12.30 10.66
C PRO A 144 -14.22 -11.48 11.19
N ASN A 145 -13.82 -11.73 12.44
CA ASN A 145 -12.69 -11.09 13.10
C ASN A 145 -11.46 -12.02 13.17
N ALA A 146 -11.28 -12.94 12.22
CA ALA A 146 -10.17 -13.90 12.19
C ALA A 146 -8.79 -13.26 12.40
N HIS A 147 -8.60 -12.06 11.85
CA HIS A 147 -7.39 -11.26 12.03
C HIS A 147 -7.10 -10.91 13.51
N HIS A 148 -8.13 -10.76 14.36
CA HIS A 148 -7.96 -10.57 15.79
C HIS A 148 -7.30 -11.78 16.46
N VAL A 149 -7.66 -13.00 16.04
CA VAL A 149 -7.09 -14.23 16.60
C VAL A 149 -5.62 -14.37 16.23
N SER A 150 -5.28 -14.11 14.97
CA SER A 150 -3.89 -14.15 14.49
C SER A 150 -2.98 -13.10 15.16
N MET A 151 -3.54 -11.99 15.63
CA MET A 151 -2.80 -10.90 16.27
C MET A 151 -3.00 -10.84 17.81
N GLN A 152 -3.75 -11.80 18.38
CA GLN A 152 -4.14 -11.86 19.80
C GLN A 152 -4.99 -10.68 20.32
N ILE A 153 -5.63 -9.91 19.44
CA ILE A 153 -6.54 -8.83 19.82
C ILE A 153 -7.77 -9.39 20.56
N ASP A 154 -8.22 -10.59 20.17
CA ASP A 154 -9.37 -11.27 20.78
C ASP A 154 -9.15 -11.51 22.29
N GLN A 155 -7.91 -11.76 22.70
CA GLN A 155 -7.54 -11.97 24.10
C GLN A 155 -7.62 -10.68 24.91
N LEU A 156 -7.32 -9.52 24.31
CA LEU A 156 -7.48 -8.21 24.93
C LEU A 156 -8.96 -7.85 25.09
N HIS A 157 -9.78 -8.10 24.05
CA HIS A 157 -11.23 -7.89 24.12
C HIS A 157 -11.89 -8.73 25.23
N LYS A 158 -11.47 -9.99 25.41
CA LYS A 158 -11.93 -10.86 26.51
C LYS A 158 -11.63 -10.28 27.90
N LYS A 159 -10.64 -9.40 28.02
CA LYS A 159 -10.28 -8.67 29.25
C LYS A 159 -10.97 -7.30 29.36
N GLY A 160 -11.82 -6.93 28.40
CA GLY A 160 -12.49 -5.63 28.38
C GLY A 160 -11.63 -4.47 27.86
N ILE A 161 -10.44 -4.76 27.33
CA ILE A 161 -9.55 -3.76 26.72
C ILE A 161 -10.03 -3.53 25.29
N THR A 162 -10.34 -2.28 24.95
CA THR A 162 -11.03 -1.91 23.71
C THR A 162 -10.39 -0.72 22.98
N GLY A 163 -9.28 -0.19 23.46
CA GLY A 163 -8.63 1.03 22.98
C GLY A 163 -9.17 2.29 23.66
N LYS A 164 -9.91 2.15 24.77
CA LYS A 164 -10.56 3.25 25.46
C LYS A 164 -9.54 4.27 25.96
N GLY A 165 -9.83 5.55 25.76
CA GLY A 165 -8.96 6.66 26.16
C GLY A 165 -7.87 7.01 25.14
N SER A 166 -7.79 6.28 24.01
CA SER A 166 -6.93 6.64 22.89
C SER A 166 -7.69 7.43 21.84
N LYS A 167 -7.00 8.37 21.17
CA LYS A 167 -7.51 9.14 20.05
C LYS A 167 -6.68 8.87 18.79
N ILE A 168 -7.31 8.25 17.79
CA ILE A 168 -6.68 7.81 16.55
C ILE A 168 -7.15 8.72 15.41
N ALA A 169 -6.23 9.39 14.73
CA ALA A 169 -6.52 10.08 13.48
C ALA A 169 -6.17 9.20 12.29
N VAL A 170 -7.10 9.05 11.35
CA VAL A 170 -6.87 8.38 10.07
C VAL A 170 -6.73 9.43 8.99
N ILE A 171 -5.67 9.34 8.20
CA ILE A 171 -5.46 10.18 7.01
C ILE A 171 -5.68 9.29 5.79
N ASP A 172 -6.82 9.44 5.10
CA ASP A 172 -7.22 8.56 3.98
C ASP A 172 -8.15 9.27 2.96
N THR A 173 -8.95 8.50 2.21
CA THR A 173 -9.91 8.99 1.20
C THR A 173 -11.20 9.57 1.80
N GLY A 174 -11.30 9.63 3.13
CA GLY A 174 -12.51 9.98 3.87
C GLY A 174 -13.23 8.78 4.47
N VAL A 175 -14.33 9.02 5.16
CA VAL A 175 -15.14 7.99 5.83
C VAL A 175 -16.62 8.22 5.54
N ASP A 176 -17.31 7.14 5.18
CA ASP A 176 -18.78 7.10 5.19
C ASP A 176 -19.25 6.98 6.63
N TYR A 177 -19.18 8.09 7.37
CA TYR A 177 -19.63 8.16 8.76
C TYR A 177 -21.15 7.94 8.91
N THR A 178 -21.92 7.93 7.80
CA THR A 178 -23.34 7.56 7.81
C THR A 178 -23.56 6.04 7.85
N HIS A 179 -22.50 5.25 7.68
CA HIS A 179 -22.56 3.81 7.80
C HIS A 179 -23.00 3.39 9.22
N PRO A 180 -24.05 2.56 9.38
CA PRO A 180 -24.57 2.18 10.70
C PRO A 180 -23.53 1.52 11.60
N ALA A 181 -22.64 0.69 11.02
CA ALA A 181 -21.56 0.07 11.79
C ALA A 181 -20.51 1.07 12.30
N LEU A 182 -20.50 2.30 11.78
CA LEU A 182 -19.64 3.42 12.20
C LEU A 182 -20.43 4.48 13.01
N GLY A 183 -21.61 4.11 13.54
CA GLY A 183 -22.41 4.98 14.40
C GLY A 183 -23.38 5.93 13.67
N GLY A 184 -23.26 6.10 12.36
CA GLY A 184 -24.22 6.85 11.55
C GLY A 184 -24.18 8.38 11.71
N CYS A 185 -23.15 8.94 12.34
CA CYS A 185 -23.00 10.38 12.55
C CYS A 185 -21.52 10.82 12.60
N PHE A 186 -21.29 12.13 12.48
CA PHE A 186 -19.96 12.75 12.54
C PHE A 186 -19.93 13.91 13.53
N GLY A 187 -18.82 14.05 14.26
CA GLY A 187 -18.55 15.14 15.17
C GLY A 187 -18.62 14.74 16.65
N PRO A 188 -18.51 15.70 17.59
CA PRO A 188 -18.46 15.40 19.02
C PRO A 188 -19.60 14.49 19.48
N GLY A 189 -19.26 13.38 20.14
CA GLY A 189 -20.22 12.37 20.62
C GLY A 189 -20.52 11.23 19.63
N CYS A 190 -20.03 11.31 18.40
CA CYS A 190 -20.09 10.22 17.42
C CYS A 190 -18.87 9.29 17.51
N VAL A 191 -18.97 8.09 16.92
CA VAL A 191 -17.82 7.17 16.77
C VAL A 191 -16.71 7.83 15.96
N ILE A 192 -17.08 8.55 14.89
CA ILE A 192 -16.18 9.41 14.12
C ILE A 192 -16.35 10.84 14.64
N SER A 193 -15.46 11.30 15.52
CA SER A 193 -15.71 12.49 16.33
C SER A 193 -15.02 13.77 15.86
N PHE A 194 -13.98 13.68 15.02
CA PHE A 194 -13.21 14.83 14.54
C PHE A 194 -12.61 14.59 13.15
N GLY A 195 -11.97 15.63 12.60
CA GLY A 195 -11.35 15.61 11.27
C GLY A 195 -12.01 16.57 10.28
N ALA A 196 -11.61 16.49 9.01
CA ALA A 196 -12.07 17.40 7.97
C ALA A 196 -11.77 16.87 6.55
N ASP A 197 -12.48 17.41 5.55
CA ASP A 197 -12.11 17.26 4.14
C ASP A 197 -11.12 18.37 3.74
N LEU A 198 -9.84 18.00 3.62
CA LEU A 198 -8.78 18.94 3.25
C LEU A 198 -8.64 19.13 1.74
N VAL A 199 -9.39 18.38 0.94
CA VAL A 199 -9.46 18.52 -0.52
C VAL A 199 -10.42 19.64 -0.89
N LYS A 200 -11.61 19.63 -0.27
CA LYS A 200 -12.67 20.60 -0.54
C LYS A 200 -12.76 21.73 0.48
N GLY A 201 -12.03 21.63 1.59
CA GLY A 201 -12.16 22.56 2.72
C GLY A 201 -13.49 22.42 3.44
N GLU A 202 -14.11 21.23 3.43
CA GLU A 202 -15.38 20.95 4.09
C GLU A 202 -15.15 20.42 5.51
N ALA A 203 -16.09 20.70 6.43
CA ALA A 203 -15.99 20.24 7.81
C ALA A 203 -16.15 18.71 7.96
N THR A 204 -16.77 18.05 6.99
CA THR A 204 -17.09 16.61 7.06
C THR A 204 -16.27 15.80 6.04
N PRO A 205 -15.52 14.78 6.46
CA PRO A 205 -14.63 14.01 5.59
C PRO A 205 -15.36 12.87 4.87
N MET A 206 -16.46 13.13 4.17
CA MET A 206 -17.23 12.09 3.49
C MET A 206 -16.38 11.34 2.43
N ASP A 207 -16.40 10.01 2.50
CA ASP A 207 -15.65 9.14 1.58
C ASP A 207 -16.24 9.12 0.16
N CYS A 208 -15.42 8.66 -0.77
CA CYS A 208 -15.68 8.61 -2.18
C CYS A 208 -16.22 7.22 -2.56
N SER A 209 -17.33 7.15 -3.28
CA SER A 209 -17.92 5.87 -3.70
C SER A 209 -17.01 5.04 -4.62
N SER A 210 -16.07 5.68 -5.32
CA SER A 210 -15.12 5.04 -6.24
C SER A 210 -13.93 4.37 -5.55
N ASN A 211 -13.59 4.74 -4.32
CA ASN A 211 -12.42 4.19 -3.60
C ASN A 211 -12.86 3.49 -2.30
N GLY A 212 -13.42 4.24 -1.36
CA GLY A 212 -13.96 3.70 -0.12
C GLY A 212 -12.91 3.15 0.84
N ARG A 213 -11.63 3.45 0.64
CA ARG A 213 -10.51 2.91 1.42
C ARG A 213 -10.52 3.46 2.84
N GLY A 214 -10.78 4.75 3.03
CA GLY A 214 -10.84 5.36 4.35
C GLY A 214 -11.99 4.79 5.21
N THR A 215 -13.16 4.54 4.61
CA THR A 215 -14.26 3.80 5.25
C THR A 215 -13.84 2.39 5.63
N PHE A 216 -13.09 1.71 4.76
CA PHE A 216 -12.62 0.35 5.00
C PHE A 216 -11.65 0.27 6.17
N VAL A 217 -10.60 1.11 6.20
CA VAL A 217 -9.64 1.10 7.30
C VAL A 217 -10.26 1.55 8.61
N THR A 218 -11.19 2.52 8.58
CA THR A 218 -11.91 2.97 9.78
C THR A 218 -12.76 1.84 10.38
N GLY A 219 -13.36 1.00 9.52
CA GLY A 219 -14.11 -0.17 9.97
C GLY A 219 -13.25 -1.24 10.66
N LEU A 220 -11.98 -1.37 10.28
CA LEU A 220 -11.04 -2.26 10.97
C LEU A 220 -10.70 -1.76 12.38
N ILE A 221 -10.80 -0.44 12.61
CA ILE A 221 -10.49 0.16 13.90
C ILE A 221 -11.72 0.09 14.83
N VAL A 222 -12.87 0.62 14.41
CA VAL A 222 -13.98 0.91 15.34
C VAL A 222 -15.34 0.33 14.98
N ALA A 223 -15.55 -0.26 13.79
CA ALA A 223 -16.90 -0.64 13.40
C ALA A 223 -17.50 -1.74 14.29
N ARG A 224 -18.82 -1.72 14.46
CA ARG A 224 -19.59 -2.74 15.19
C ARG A 224 -20.80 -3.17 14.36
N SER A 225 -21.00 -4.46 14.18
CA SER A 225 -22.14 -4.99 13.44
C SER A 225 -22.62 -6.32 14.02
N ASP A 226 -23.84 -6.31 14.55
CA ASP A 226 -24.49 -7.50 15.10
C ASP A 226 -24.95 -8.48 14.01
N ARG A 227 -24.99 -8.06 12.73
CA ARG A 227 -25.49 -8.88 11.60
C ARG A 227 -24.71 -10.19 11.42
N PHE A 228 -23.43 -10.18 11.77
CA PHE A 228 -22.56 -11.35 11.72
C PHE A 228 -21.50 -11.31 12.83
N ASN A 229 -21.73 -10.55 13.90
CA ASN A 229 -20.82 -10.39 15.05
C ASN A 229 -19.42 -9.85 14.66
N TYR A 230 -19.40 -8.76 13.89
CA TYR A 230 -18.17 -8.06 13.54
C TYR A 230 -17.88 -6.92 14.51
N VAL A 231 -16.62 -6.81 14.90
CA VAL A 231 -16.13 -5.74 15.77
C VAL A 231 -14.73 -5.32 15.30
N GLY A 232 -14.47 -4.02 15.21
CA GLY A 232 -13.14 -3.49 14.94
C GLY A 232 -12.16 -3.78 16.07
N ALA A 233 -10.88 -3.59 15.81
CA ALA A 233 -9.80 -3.94 16.72
C ALA A 233 -9.75 -3.05 17.98
N ALA A 234 -10.03 -1.75 17.86
CA ALA A 234 -10.05 -0.80 18.97
C ALA A 234 -11.42 -0.10 19.08
N PRO A 235 -12.50 -0.85 19.38
CA PRO A 235 -13.87 -0.36 19.24
C PRO A 235 -14.33 0.57 20.38
N GLY A 236 -13.42 0.92 21.32
CA GLY A 236 -13.60 1.93 22.36
C GLY A 236 -12.72 3.17 22.16
N ALA A 237 -11.91 3.23 21.11
CA ALA A 237 -11.10 4.40 20.76
C ALA A 237 -11.96 5.52 20.15
N GLU A 238 -11.50 6.76 20.33
CA GLU A 238 -12.02 7.91 19.60
C GLU A 238 -11.32 8.00 18.24
N VAL A 239 -12.08 8.05 17.13
CA VAL A 239 -11.50 8.06 15.78
C VAL A 239 -11.87 9.34 15.04
N GLY A 240 -10.89 9.93 14.36
CA GLY A 240 -11.08 11.05 13.44
C GLY A 240 -10.59 10.72 12.05
N MET A 241 -11.08 11.46 11.06
CA MET A 241 -10.74 11.25 9.65
C MET A 241 -10.35 12.56 8.96
N TYR A 242 -9.15 12.58 8.38
CA TYR A 242 -8.70 13.65 7.49
C TYR A 242 -8.68 13.12 6.07
N ARG A 243 -9.61 13.62 5.26
CA ARG A 243 -9.68 13.26 3.84
C ARG A 243 -8.69 14.12 3.06
N ILE A 244 -7.75 13.46 2.38
CA ILE A 244 -6.74 14.15 1.55
C ILE A 244 -6.86 13.86 0.05
N THR A 245 -7.66 12.86 -0.35
CA THR A 245 -7.90 12.55 -1.76
C THR A 245 -9.23 11.82 -1.99
N CYS A 246 -9.66 11.73 -3.25
CA CYS A 246 -10.67 10.79 -3.75
C CYS A 246 -10.21 10.04 -5.00
N ASN A 247 -9.35 10.68 -5.79
CA ASN A 247 -8.89 10.26 -7.10
C ASN A 247 -7.48 9.67 -7.03
N LYS A 248 -7.06 9.20 -5.84
CA LYS A 248 -5.71 8.74 -5.53
C LYS A 248 -4.63 9.82 -5.62
N THR A 249 -4.95 11.07 -5.95
CA THR A 249 -3.96 12.13 -6.13
C THR A 249 -4.15 13.23 -5.09
N PHE A 250 -3.06 13.74 -4.52
CA PHE A 250 -3.05 14.79 -3.49
C PHE A 250 -1.68 15.45 -3.45
N SER A 251 -1.54 16.68 -2.98
CA SER A 251 -0.22 17.30 -2.83
C SER A 251 0.37 17.10 -1.43
N ASN A 252 1.69 17.09 -1.34
CA ASN A 252 2.43 16.87 -0.09
C ASN A 252 2.05 17.88 1.01
N ASP A 253 1.74 19.13 0.66
CA ASP A 253 1.24 20.16 1.58
C ASP A 253 -0.13 19.81 2.22
N VAL A 254 -1.00 19.06 1.52
CA VAL A 254 -2.26 18.52 2.08
C VAL A 254 -1.96 17.52 3.19
N LEU A 255 -0.98 16.64 2.94
CA LEU A 255 -0.60 15.59 3.87
C LEU A 255 0.05 16.18 5.12
N ILE A 256 0.91 17.19 4.96
CA ILE A 256 1.53 17.93 6.07
C ILE A 256 0.45 18.66 6.90
N ASP A 257 -0.53 19.27 6.24
CA ASP A 257 -1.67 19.87 6.91
C ASP A 257 -2.44 18.84 7.73
N ALA A 258 -2.75 17.66 7.16
CA ALA A 258 -3.45 16.58 7.86
C ALA A 258 -2.70 16.10 9.11
N LEU A 259 -1.39 15.90 9.00
CA LEU A 259 -0.53 15.44 10.08
C LEU A 259 -0.54 16.39 11.28
N TYR A 260 -0.32 17.68 11.05
CA TYR A 260 -0.30 18.66 12.13
C TYR A 260 -1.70 19.00 12.66
N ARG A 261 -2.75 18.98 11.82
CA ARG A 261 -4.15 19.11 12.29
C ARG A 261 -4.54 17.96 13.20
N ALA A 262 -4.18 16.72 12.84
CA ALA A 262 -4.45 15.55 13.66
C ALA A 262 -3.88 15.71 15.08
N HIS A 263 -2.63 16.16 15.18
CA HIS A 263 -2.00 16.44 16.47
C HIS A 263 -2.67 17.59 17.24
N ARG A 264 -2.96 18.71 16.56
CA ARG A 264 -3.69 19.84 17.15
C ARG A 264 -5.05 19.41 17.74
N ASP A 265 -5.74 18.51 17.05
CA ASP A 265 -7.04 17.98 17.49
C ASP A 265 -6.91 16.89 18.58
N GLY A 266 -5.69 16.65 19.07
CA GLY A 266 -5.39 15.81 20.23
C GLY A 266 -5.15 14.34 19.91
N ALA A 267 -4.96 13.97 18.64
CA ALA A 267 -4.63 12.59 18.30
C ALA A 267 -3.22 12.23 18.80
N THR A 268 -3.13 11.12 19.52
CA THR A 268 -1.85 10.55 20.00
C THR A 268 -1.38 9.39 19.13
N ILE A 269 -2.25 8.93 18.21
CA ILE A 269 -1.95 7.89 17.22
C ILE A 269 -2.43 8.41 15.86
N ILE A 270 -1.55 8.40 14.87
CA ILE A 270 -1.90 8.75 13.48
C ILE A 270 -1.67 7.52 12.61
N SER A 271 -2.72 7.09 11.91
CA SER A 271 -2.65 6.04 10.89
C SER A 271 -2.69 6.69 9.51
N THR A 272 -1.68 6.43 8.69
CA THR A 272 -1.60 6.92 7.32
C THR A 272 -1.20 5.81 6.35
N SER A 273 -1.73 5.86 5.14
CA SER A 273 -1.35 4.97 4.03
C SER A 273 -0.92 5.78 2.83
N PHE A 274 -0.23 6.88 3.13
CA PHE A 274 0.33 7.81 2.17
C PHE A 274 1.78 8.07 2.53
N SER A 275 2.60 8.02 1.51
CA SER A 275 4.04 7.97 1.60
C SER A 275 4.64 8.68 0.38
N ASN A 276 5.92 9.04 0.49
CA ASN A 276 6.71 9.44 -0.68
C ASN A 276 7.50 8.22 -1.19
N PRO A 277 7.61 8.04 -2.51
CA PRO A 277 8.59 7.10 -3.03
C PRO A 277 9.99 7.64 -2.73
N GLY A 278 10.89 6.75 -2.33
CA GLY A 278 12.15 7.12 -1.71
C GLY A 278 12.22 6.48 -0.34
N GLY A 279 13.31 5.78 -0.05
CA GLY A 279 13.53 5.07 1.21
C GLY A 279 14.53 5.80 2.11
N GLY A 280 14.78 7.09 1.87
CA GLY A 280 15.72 7.91 2.62
C GLY A 280 15.13 8.43 3.93
N ALA A 281 15.99 8.73 4.91
CA ALA A 281 15.56 9.26 6.21
C ALA A 281 15.39 10.80 6.23
N ALA A 282 15.29 11.45 5.07
CA ALA A 282 15.20 12.91 4.93
C ALA A 282 13.89 13.33 4.26
N GLY A 283 13.59 14.62 4.19
CA GLY A 283 12.45 15.14 3.43
C GLY A 283 11.31 15.68 4.29
N LEU A 284 10.40 16.42 3.65
CA LEU A 284 9.32 17.16 4.31
C LEU A 284 8.43 16.25 5.18
N LEU A 285 8.05 15.08 4.66
CA LEU A 285 7.17 14.15 5.37
C LEU A 285 7.87 13.49 6.57
N THR A 286 9.14 13.10 6.39
CA THR A 286 9.98 12.56 7.46
C THR A 286 10.21 13.58 8.57
N GLU A 287 10.56 14.82 8.24
CA GLU A 287 10.73 15.88 9.23
C GLU A 287 9.44 16.19 10.01
N ALA A 288 8.28 16.18 9.34
CA ALA A 288 7.00 16.37 10.02
C ALA A 288 6.67 15.22 10.97
N ALA A 289 6.84 13.98 10.51
CA ALA A 289 6.64 12.80 11.35
C ALA A 289 7.60 12.76 12.54
N SER A 290 8.87 13.18 12.37
CA SER A 290 9.85 13.31 13.46
C SER A 290 9.39 14.29 14.55
N ARG A 291 8.89 15.46 14.14
CA ARG A 291 8.38 16.46 15.10
C ARG A 291 7.19 15.93 15.87
N LEU A 292 6.32 15.17 15.22
CA LEU A 292 5.17 14.53 15.85
C LEU A 292 5.57 13.45 16.86
N THR A 293 6.52 12.57 16.51
CA THR A 293 6.99 11.53 17.44
C THR A 293 7.68 12.15 18.66
N ALA A 294 8.41 13.27 18.49
CA ALA A 294 8.97 14.03 19.59
C ALA A 294 7.90 14.65 20.53
N GLN A 295 6.66 14.84 20.06
CA GLN A 295 5.52 15.26 20.89
C GLN A 295 4.73 14.07 21.49
N GLY A 296 5.24 12.85 21.38
CA GLY A 296 4.59 11.65 21.91
C GLY A 296 3.51 11.06 21.01
N VAL A 297 3.41 11.49 19.74
CA VAL A 297 2.47 10.91 18.78
C VAL A 297 3.09 9.69 18.13
N VAL A 298 2.40 8.56 18.16
CA VAL A 298 2.80 7.36 17.41
C VAL A 298 2.28 7.47 15.98
N VAL A 299 3.19 7.46 15.00
CA VAL A 299 2.83 7.47 13.58
C VAL A 299 2.91 6.03 13.07
N VAL A 300 1.78 5.52 12.57
CA VAL A 300 1.69 4.17 11.98
C VAL A 300 1.44 4.31 10.48
N GLN A 301 2.36 3.78 9.70
CA GLN A 301 2.34 3.87 8.25
C GLN A 301 2.37 2.47 7.62
N SER A 302 1.60 2.27 6.55
CA SER A 302 1.73 1.05 5.75
C SER A 302 2.94 1.13 4.83
N VAL A 303 3.54 -0.02 4.52
CA VAL A 303 4.34 -0.14 3.29
C VAL A 303 3.47 0.05 2.05
N ASP A 304 4.11 0.23 0.90
CA ASP A 304 3.45 0.23 -0.40
C ASP A 304 3.37 -1.21 -0.98
N GLU A 305 2.81 -1.34 -2.18
CA GLU A 305 2.65 -2.62 -2.88
C GLU A 305 3.78 -2.88 -3.90
N ASN A 306 5.02 -2.47 -3.56
CA ASN A 306 6.21 -2.58 -4.44
C ASN A 306 7.10 -3.79 -4.12
N GLY A 307 6.54 -4.86 -3.56
CA GLY A 307 7.32 -6.04 -3.15
C GLY A 307 8.08 -6.73 -4.29
N GLU A 308 7.62 -6.58 -5.54
CA GLU A 308 8.29 -7.09 -6.74
C GLU A 308 9.57 -6.31 -7.11
N SER A 309 9.73 -5.08 -6.61
CA SER A 309 10.96 -4.27 -6.79
C SER A 309 12.12 -4.76 -5.91
N GLY A 310 11.83 -5.57 -4.89
CA GLY A 310 12.80 -6.11 -3.94
C GLY A 310 13.35 -5.11 -2.95
N LEU A 311 14.56 -5.39 -2.43
CA LEU A 311 15.16 -4.64 -1.34
C LEU A 311 15.20 -3.13 -1.66
N PHE A 312 15.10 -2.29 -0.63
CA PHE A 312 15.08 -0.83 -0.73
C PHE A 312 13.83 -0.23 -1.41
N SER A 313 12.69 -0.94 -1.33
CA SER A 313 11.39 -0.49 -1.85
C SER A 313 10.42 0.04 -0.78
N VAL A 314 10.85 0.07 0.48
CA VAL A 314 10.09 0.70 1.57
C VAL A 314 10.00 2.21 1.34
N PRO A 315 8.83 2.83 1.55
CA PRO A 315 8.67 4.25 1.27
C PRO A 315 9.02 5.14 2.47
N GLU A 316 8.99 6.44 2.23
CA GLU A 316 9.19 7.49 3.22
C GLU A 316 7.85 7.93 3.84
N PRO A 317 7.81 8.27 5.14
CA PRO A 317 8.87 8.17 6.13
C PRO A 317 9.05 6.74 6.64
N SER A 318 10.30 6.34 6.80
CA SER A 318 10.69 5.10 7.45
C SER A 318 12.04 5.28 8.17
N GLY A 319 12.45 4.28 8.94
CA GLY A 319 13.76 4.28 9.61
C GLY A 319 13.82 5.01 10.95
N MET A 320 12.89 5.92 11.25
CA MET A 320 12.95 6.72 12.49
C MET A 320 12.20 6.12 13.69
N PRO A 321 12.74 6.28 14.91
CA PRO A 321 12.05 5.89 16.15
C PRO A 321 10.69 6.57 16.30
N GLY A 322 9.67 5.79 16.64
CA GLY A 322 8.29 6.25 16.82
C GLY A 322 7.44 6.23 15.54
N ILE A 323 8.06 6.00 14.38
CA ILE A 323 7.37 5.72 13.12
C ILE A 323 7.33 4.21 12.92
N ILE A 324 6.14 3.63 13.03
CA ILE A 324 5.92 2.20 12.88
C ILE A 324 5.48 1.93 11.43
N THR A 325 6.43 1.52 10.59
CA THR A 325 6.15 1.08 9.22
C THR A 325 5.72 -0.39 9.23
N VAL A 326 4.58 -0.69 8.63
CA VAL A 326 3.88 -1.98 8.76
C VAL A 326 3.80 -2.70 7.42
N GLY A 327 4.44 -3.86 7.34
CA GLY A 327 4.29 -4.78 6.21
C GLY A 327 3.03 -5.64 6.31
N MET A 328 2.67 -6.30 5.21
CA MET A 328 1.40 -7.02 5.09
C MET A 328 1.55 -8.54 5.13
N VAL A 329 0.75 -9.18 5.98
CA VAL A 329 0.53 -10.63 6.01
C VAL A 329 -0.91 -10.94 5.63
N THR A 330 -1.12 -12.05 4.93
CA THR A 330 -2.44 -12.56 4.55
C THR A 330 -3.04 -13.37 5.68
N SER A 331 -4.34 -13.16 5.95
CA SER A 331 -5.13 -13.95 6.88
C SER A 331 -5.11 -15.44 6.50
N PRO A 332 -5.12 -16.37 7.48
CA PRO A 332 -5.23 -17.80 7.19
C PRO A 332 -6.58 -18.22 6.58
N VAL A 333 -7.60 -17.36 6.70
CA VAL A 333 -8.93 -17.53 6.12
C VAL A 333 -9.29 -16.32 5.27
N SER A 334 -10.04 -16.55 4.18
CA SER A 334 -10.64 -15.50 3.37
C SER A 334 -12.11 -15.33 3.77
N PRO A 335 -12.45 -14.30 4.58
CA PRO A 335 -13.82 -14.01 4.96
C PRO A 335 -14.57 -13.32 3.81
N GLY A 336 -15.85 -13.60 3.69
CA GLY A 336 -16.74 -12.98 2.72
C GLY A 336 -18.14 -12.77 3.27
N VAL A 337 -18.75 -11.65 2.87
CA VAL A 337 -20.15 -11.33 3.16
C VAL A 337 -20.90 -11.28 1.84
N TYR A 338 -21.95 -12.07 1.76
CA TYR A 338 -22.73 -12.27 0.54
C TYR A 338 -24.21 -12.05 0.82
N SER A 339 -24.98 -11.81 -0.25
CA SER A 339 -26.43 -11.96 -0.17
C SER A 339 -26.75 -13.39 0.31
N LYS A 340 -27.79 -13.53 1.13
CA LYS A 340 -28.22 -14.82 1.68
C LYS A 340 -29.21 -15.51 0.73
N ALA A 341 -29.13 -16.82 0.63
CA ALA A 341 -30.26 -17.66 0.27
C ALA A 341 -30.39 -18.83 1.26
N THR A 342 -31.56 -19.44 1.27
CA THR A 342 -31.86 -20.61 2.11
C THR A 342 -32.60 -21.68 1.32
N TRP A 343 -32.44 -22.93 1.72
CA TRP A 343 -33.24 -24.03 1.21
C TRP A 343 -33.65 -24.99 2.33
N LEU A 344 -34.81 -25.62 2.16
CA LEU A 344 -35.35 -26.62 3.08
C LEU A 344 -36.24 -27.64 2.36
N ALA A 345 -36.39 -28.81 2.98
CA ALA A 345 -37.30 -29.86 2.55
C ALA A 345 -38.75 -29.59 2.95
N ASP A 346 -39.66 -29.75 1.99
CA ASP A 346 -41.09 -29.68 2.23
C ASP A 346 -41.50 -30.78 3.21
N GLY A 347 -42.24 -30.42 4.27
CA GLY A 347 -42.59 -31.31 5.37
C GLY A 347 -41.64 -31.31 6.59
N GLY A 348 -40.55 -30.54 6.57
CA GLY A 348 -39.67 -30.30 7.72
C GLY A 348 -38.18 -30.62 7.47
N GLY A 349 -37.30 -30.03 8.28
CA GLY A 349 -35.84 -30.16 8.16
C GLY A 349 -35.13 -28.91 8.69
N GLU A 350 -33.80 -28.97 8.79
CA GLU A 350 -32.99 -27.81 9.15
C GLU A 350 -32.83 -26.91 7.91
N GLU A 351 -33.19 -25.63 8.03
CA GLU A 351 -32.98 -24.65 6.96
C GLU A 351 -31.47 -24.49 6.72
N THR A 352 -31.02 -24.74 5.49
CA THR A 352 -29.62 -24.59 5.12
C THR A 352 -29.40 -23.27 4.40
N SER A 353 -28.47 -22.45 4.87
CA SER A 353 -28.11 -21.18 4.23
C SER A 353 -26.86 -21.31 3.37
N PHE A 354 -26.84 -20.59 2.25
CA PHE A 354 -25.72 -20.54 1.32
C PHE A 354 -25.56 -19.13 0.72
N PRO A 355 -24.36 -18.76 0.24
CA PRO A 355 -24.12 -17.47 -0.39
C PRO A 355 -24.69 -17.41 -1.81
N VAL A 356 -25.23 -16.25 -2.19
CA VAL A 356 -25.60 -15.95 -3.58
C VAL A 356 -24.83 -14.75 -4.11
N PHE A 357 -24.34 -14.88 -5.33
CA PHE A 357 -23.57 -13.87 -6.04
C PHE A 357 -24.49 -13.16 -7.03
N ARG A 358 -24.50 -11.83 -6.96
CA ARG A 358 -25.41 -11.00 -7.76
C ARG A 358 -25.07 -11.12 -9.24
N ASN A 359 -26.09 -11.20 -10.08
CA ASN A 359 -25.92 -11.26 -11.51
C ASN A 359 -27.00 -10.40 -12.16
N HIS A 360 -27.80 -10.93 -13.08
CA HIS A 360 -28.86 -10.16 -13.70
C HIS A 360 -30.01 -9.81 -12.73
N ALA A 361 -30.27 -8.51 -12.56
CA ALA A 361 -31.46 -7.96 -11.89
C ALA A 361 -31.81 -8.65 -10.55
N HIS A 362 -30.81 -8.85 -9.71
CA HIS A 362 -30.94 -9.57 -8.43
C HIS A 362 -32.05 -9.02 -7.51
N ASP A 363 -32.34 -7.73 -7.57
CA ASP A 363 -33.40 -7.11 -6.78
C ASP A 363 -34.82 -7.62 -7.15
N ASN A 364 -34.98 -8.37 -8.25
CA ASN A 364 -36.25 -8.96 -8.69
C ASN A 364 -36.51 -10.38 -8.15
N PHE A 365 -35.64 -10.92 -7.29
CA PHE A 365 -35.97 -12.10 -6.50
C PHE A 365 -37.12 -11.81 -5.52
N THR A 366 -37.91 -12.81 -5.15
CA THR A 366 -39.16 -12.60 -4.39
C THR A 366 -38.93 -12.40 -2.90
N GLY A 367 -37.84 -12.94 -2.34
CA GLY A 367 -37.65 -13.03 -0.88
C GLY A 367 -38.56 -14.04 -0.20
N GLU A 368 -39.36 -14.77 -0.98
CA GLU A 368 -40.31 -15.78 -0.53
C GLU A 368 -39.90 -17.16 -1.04
N PRO A 369 -40.22 -18.26 -0.31
CA PRO A 369 -39.88 -19.61 -0.73
C PRO A 369 -40.49 -19.98 -2.08
N MET A 370 -39.65 -20.45 -3.00
CA MET A 370 -40.06 -20.94 -4.33
C MET A 370 -39.70 -22.41 -4.48
N GLU A 371 -40.53 -23.17 -5.18
CA GLU A 371 -40.24 -24.56 -5.48
C GLU A 371 -39.08 -24.68 -6.48
N LEU A 372 -38.05 -25.45 -6.11
CA LEU A 372 -36.88 -25.71 -6.94
C LEU A 372 -37.23 -26.64 -8.10
N TYR A 373 -36.76 -26.30 -9.29
CA TYR A 373 -36.65 -27.22 -10.42
C TYR A 373 -35.19 -27.28 -10.86
N ALA A 374 -34.50 -28.41 -10.60
CA ALA A 374 -33.10 -28.57 -10.93
C ALA A 374 -32.89 -29.50 -12.12
N VAL A 375 -31.91 -29.20 -12.97
CA VAL A 375 -31.48 -30.09 -14.04
C VAL A 375 -29.99 -30.42 -13.93
N GLN A 376 -29.61 -31.59 -14.44
CA GLN A 376 -28.20 -31.95 -14.57
C GLN A 376 -27.64 -31.32 -15.85
N GLY A 377 -26.83 -30.28 -15.72
CA GLY A 377 -26.26 -29.56 -16.86
C GLY A 377 -27.07 -28.33 -17.27
N ASN A 378 -27.09 -28.02 -18.58
CA ASN A 378 -27.74 -26.86 -19.18
C ASN A 378 -28.86 -27.22 -20.18
N LEU A 379 -29.27 -28.49 -20.22
CA LEU A 379 -30.33 -28.97 -21.11
C LEU A 379 -31.65 -29.07 -20.36
N VAL A 380 -32.72 -28.61 -21.01
CA VAL A 380 -34.09 -28.75 -20.50
C VAL A 380 -34.68 -30.03 -21.09
N PRO A 381 -35.12 -30.99 -20.26
CA PRO A 381 -35.83 -32.18 -20.74
C PRO A 381 -37.10 -31.81 -21.52
N ASP A 382 -37.46 -32.60 -22.53
CA ASP A 382 -38.65 -32.32 -23.36
C ASP A 382 -39.94 -32.32 -22.53
N ASP A 383 -40.00 -33.20 -21.53
CA ASP A 383 -41.10 -33.37 -20.56
C ASP A 383 -41.05 -32.38 -19.38
N ALA A 384 -40.14 -31.40 -19.41
CA ALA A 384 -40.08 -30.37 -18.39
C ALA A 384 -41.43 -29.62 -18.25
N PRO A 385 -41.91 -29.41 -17.01
CA PRO A 385 -43.16 -28.70 -16.74
C PRO A 385 -43.06 -27.21 -17.07
N ASP A 386 -44.16 -26.48 -16.91
CA ASP A 386 -44.13 -25.01 -16.92
C ASP A 386 -43.29 -24.48 -15.75
N LEU A 387 -42.28 -23.69 -16.07
CA LEU A 387 -41.29 -23.13 -15.14
C LEU A 387 -41.66 -21.73 -14.63
N SER A 388 -42.82 -21.18 -15.02
CA SER A 388 -43.24 -19.80 -14.70
C SER A 388 -43.27 -19.47 -13.22
N ASN A 389 -43.56 -20.45 -12.35
CA ASN A 389 -43.65 -20.30 -10.89
C ASN A 389 -42.55 -21.07 -10.13
N LYS A 390 -41.50 -21.53 -10.81
CA LYS A 390 -40.40 -22.30 -10.22
C LYS A 390 -39.13 -21.46 -10.11
N LEU A 391 -38.26 -21.82 -9.16
CA LEU A 391 -36.87 -21.38 -9.16
C LEU A 391 -36.03 -22.43 -9.88
N VAL A 392 -35.44 -22.07 -11.01
CA VAL A 392 -34.67 -23.02 -11.82
C VAL A 392 -33.23 -23.08 -11.33
N LEU A 393 -32.68 -24.29 -11.15
CA LEU A 393 -31.26 -24.53 -10.93
C LEU A 393 -30.63 -25.23 -12.14
N MET A 394 -29.57 -24.65 -12.70
CA MET A 394 -28.83 -25.21 -13.82
C MET A 394 -27.32 -25.08 -13.67
N CYS A 395 -26.57 -25.92 -14.38
CA CYS A 395 -25.12 -25.82 -14.46
C CYS A 395 -24.71 -25.24 -15.82
N VAL A 396 -24.01 -24.11 -15.83
CA VAL A 396 -23.46 -23.51 -17.06
C VAL A 396 -22.16 -24.20 -17.48
N SER A 397 -21.92 -24.27 -18.80
CA SER A 397 -20.75 -24.90 -19.41
C SER A 397 -19.87 -23.90 -20.16
N GLY A 398 -18.63 -24.31 -20.51
CA GLY A 398 -17.72 -23.55 -21.37
C GLY A 398 -16.67 -22.64 -20.67
N GLY A 399 -16.72 -22.52 -19.34
CA GLY A 399 -15.70 -21.81 -18.56
C GLY A 399 -15.50 -20.34 -18.96
N TRP A 400 -14.30 -19.79 -18.72
CA TRP A 400 -14.01 -18.35 -18.88
C TRP A 400 -14.25 -17.83 -20.30
N LYS A 401 -13.95 -18.64 -21.32
CA LYS A 401 -14.16 -18.25 -22.72
C LYS A 401 -15.65 -18.08 -23.02
N ALA A 402 -16.48 -19.02 -22.59
CA ALA A 402 -17.93 -18.94 -22.75
C ALA A 402 -18.54 -17.73 -22.03
N TRP A 403 -18.06 -17.43 -20.82
CA TRP A 403 -18.44 -16.19 -20.12
C TRP A 403 -18.07 -14.93 -20.92
N ARG A 404 -16.80 -14.84 -21.35
CA ARG A 404 -16.29 -13.68 -22.10
C ARG A 404 -17.03 -13.50 -23.43
N ASP A 405 -17.40 -14.58 -24.09
CA ASP A 405 -18.00 -14.57 -25.42
C ASP A 405 -19.55 -14.50 -25.34
N GLY A 406 -20.14 -14.46 -24.14
CA GLY A 406 -21.59 -14.29 -23.91
C GLY A 406 -22.41 -15.56 -24.15
N GLU A 407 -21.77 -16.73 -24.14
CA GLU A 407 -22.42 -18.01 -24.40
C GLU A 407 -23.31 -18.47 -23.23
N TRP A 408 -23.08 -17.94 -22.01
CA TRP A 408 -23.91 -18.25 -20.84
C TRP A 408 -25.32 -17.69 -20.98
N ASP A 409 -25.48 -16.52 -21.60
CA ASP A 409 -26.76 -15.91 -21.91
C ASP A 409 -27.60 -16.82 -22.84
N ALA A 410 -26.96 -17.41 -23.84
CA ALA A 410 -27.61 -18.32 -24.79
C ALA A 410 -28.11 -19.62 -24.13
N GLN A 411 -27.41 -20.10 -23.09
CA GLN A 411 -27.78 -21.30 -22.34
C GLN A 411 -29.07 -21.10 -21.50
N LEU A 412 -29.50 -19.86 -21.26
CA LEU A 412 -30.77 -19.57 -20.58
C LEU A 412 -32.00 -19.66 -21.49
N ALA A 413 -31.81 -19.56 -22.82
CA ALA A 413 -32.91 -19.46 -23.78
C ALA A 413 -33.88 -20.68 -23.76
N PRO A 414 -33.42 -21.94 -23.63
CA PRO A 414 -34.31 -23.09 -23.53
C PRO A 414 -35.19 -23.07 -22.28
N PHE A 415 -34.65 -22.63 -21.13
CA PHE A 415 -35.41 -22.52 -19.88
C PHE A 415 -36.42 -21.37 -19.96
N ALA A 416 -35.99 -20.24 -20.52
CA ALA A 416 -36.87 -19.12 -20.82
C ALA A 416 -38.05 -19.54 -21.70
N ALA A 417 -37.84 -20.37 -22.73
CA ALA A 417 -38.91 -20.86 -23.60
C ALA A 417 -39.95 -21.73 -22.87
N LYS A 418 -39.56 -22.38 -21.75
CA LYS A 418 -40.45 -23.16 -20.86
C LYS A 418 -41.05 -22.31 -19.72
N GLY A 419 -40.91 -20.98 -19.79
CA GLY A 419 -41.53 -20.04 -18.86
C GLY A 419 -40.64 -19.60 -17.69
N ALA A 420 -39.39 -20.06 -17.57
CA ALA A 420 -38.53 -19.71 -16.45
C ALA A 420 -38.36 -18.18 -16.33
N GLN A 421 -38.51 -17.65 -15.12
CA GLN A 421 -38.32 -16.22 -14.83
C GLN A 421 -37.20 -15.95 -13.83
N ARG A 422 -36.84 -16.93 -12.99
CA ARG A 422 -35.82 -16.80 -11.94
C ARG A 422 -34.91 -18.01 -11.94
N VAL A 423 -33.61 -17.77 -11.99
CA VAL A 423 -32.60 -18.82 -12.19
C VAL A 423 -31.48 -18.68 -11.17
N LEU A 424 -31.11 -19.82 -10.58
CA LEU A 424 -29.83 -20.04 -9.94
C LEU A 424 -28.95 -20.84 -10.91
N PHE A 425 -27.70 -20.43 -11.07
CA PHE A 425 -26.74 -21.27 -11.79
C PHE A 425 -25.40 -21.37 -11.09
N TYR A 426 -24.68 -22.46 -11.38
CA TYR A 426 -23.29 -22.68 -10.97
C TYR A 426 -22.47 -23.17 -12.16
N ALA A 427 -21.14 -23.12 -12.06
CA ALA A 427 -20.23 -23.58 -13.11
C ALA A 427 -19.33 -24.71 -12.60
N GLU A 428 -19.04 -25.71 -13.45
CA GLU A 428 -18.16 -26.83 -13.07
C GLU A 428 -16.67 -26.44 -12.99
N ARG A 429 -16.25 -25.51 -13.86
CA ARG A 429 -14.85 -25.12 -14.08
C ARG A 429 -14.54 -23.66 -13.75
N MET A 430 -15.45 -22.98 -13.06
CA MET A 430 -15.28 -21.59 -12.63
C MET A 430 -15.92 -21.37 -11.27
N SER A 431 -15.28 -20.53 -10.47
CA SER A 431 -15.85 -20.02 -9.23
C SER A 431 -17.02 -19.06 -9.51
N ALA A 432 -17.83 -18.84 -8.49
CA ALA A 432 -18.96 -17.92 -8.59
C ALA A 432 -18.47 -16.48 -8.81
N ASN A 433 -19.05 -15.78 -9.80
CA ASN A 433 -18.70 -14.40 -10.14
C ASN A 433 -19.95 -13.53 -10.23
N ALA A 434 -19.81 -12.27 -9.81
CA ALA A 434 -20.83 -11.27 -10.01
C ALA A 434 -20.86 -10.79 -11.48
N ASP A 435 -22.03 -10.33 -11.94
CA ASP A 435 -22.20 -9.68 -13.25
C ASP A 435 -21.70 -10.49 -14.46
N SER A 436 -21.91 -11.80 -14.42
CA SER A 436 -21.42 -12.72 -15.46
C SER A 436 -22.34 -12.89 -16.68
N LEU A 437 -23.47 -12.19 -16.73
CA LEU A 437 -24.41 -12.18 -17.86
C LEU A 437 -24.40 -10.81 -18.52
N LYS A 438 -24.53 -10.78 -19.86
CA LYS A 438 -24.50 -9.53 -20.64
C LYS A 438 -25.91 -9.13 -21.10
N ASN A 439 -26.60 -10.05 -21.77
CA ASN A 439 -27.89 -9.86 -22.42
C ASN A 439 -28.76 -11.13 -22.24
N PRO A 440 -29.23 -11.44 -21.02
CA PRO A 440 -30.09 -12.60 -20.82
C PRO A 440 -31.46 -12.41 -21.52
N PRO A 441 -32.19 -13.51 -21.80
CA PRO A 441 -33.53 -13.44 -22.40
C PRO A 441 -34.49 -12.54 -21.61
N SER A 442 -35.33 -11.76 -22.29
CA SER A 442 -36.13 -10.68 -21.67
C SER A 442 -37.17 -11.14 -20.65
N ASN A 443 -37.57 -12.40 -20.67
CA ASN A 443 -38.49 -13.01 -19.69
C ASN A 443 -37.79 -13.51 -18.42
N ILE A 444 -36.46 -13.59 -18.42
CA ILE A 444 -35.65 -13.86 -17.23
C ILE A 444 -35.58 -12.57 -16.42
N LYS A 445 -36.29 -12.55 -15.28
CA LYS A 445 -36.42 -11.37 -14.42
C LYS A 445 -35.30 -11.24 -13.40
N ALA A 446 -34.71 -12.36 -12.97
CA ALA A 446 -33.64 -12.38 -11.99
C ALA A 446 -32.74 -13.60 -12.16
N VAL A 447 -31.43 -13.41 -12.00
CA VAL A 447 -30.46 -14.49 -11.99
C VAL A 447 -29.44 -14.27 -10.87
N ALA A 448 -29.08 -15.33 -10.17
CA ALA A 448 -27.97 -15.33 -9.23
C ALA A 448 -27.05 -16.54 -9.49
N MET A 449 -25.77 -16.35 -9.24
CA MET A 449 -24.79 -17.43 -9.29
C MET A 449 -24.56 -17.96 -7.87
N ILE A 450 -24.33 -19.27 -7.75
CA ILE A 450 -24.02 -19.94 -6.48
C ILE A 450 -22.72 -20.73 -6.61
N THR A 451 -22.17 -21.18 -5.47
CA THR A 451 -20.98 -22.04 -5.51
C THR A 451 -21.31 -23.38 -6.16
N ARG A 452 -20.28 -24.05 -6.69
CA ARG A 452 -20.44 -25.38 -7.29
C ARG A 452 -20.89 -26.39 -6.24
N GLU A 453 -20.37 -26.27 -5.03
CA GLU A 453 -20.68 -27.13 -3.90
C GLU A 453 -22.16 -26.99 -3.49
N ASP A 454 -22.68 -25.76 -3.42
CA ASP A 454 -24.09 -25.50 -3.12
C ASP A 454 -25.01 -25.97 -4.26
N GLY A 455 -24.62 -25.71 -5.51
CA GLY A 455 -25.38 -26.15 -6.68
C GLY A 455 -25.48 -27.67 -6.79
N ARG A 456 -24.39 -28.38 -6.49
CA ARG A 456 -24.42 -29.86 -6.42
C ARG A 456 -25.27 -30.36 -5.27
N SER A 457 -25.17 -29.73 -4.09
CA SER A 457 -25.97 -30.11 -2.92
C SER A 457 -27.48 -29.96 -3.19
N LEU A 458 -27.90 -28.86 -3.81
CA LEU A 458 -29.29 -28.63 -4.21
C LEU A 458 -29.75 -29.62 -5.30
N LEU A 459 -28.89 -29.94 -6.27
CA LEU A 459 -29.21 -30.93 -7.31
C LEU A 459 -29.36 -32.34 -6.72
N GLU A 460 -28.49 -32.74 -5.80
CA GLU A 460 -28.58 -34.01 -5.08
C GLU A 460 -29.84 -34.08 -4.22
N ALA A 461 -30.16 -33.01 -3.49
CA ALA A 461 -31.38 -32.93 -2.70
C ALA A 461 -32.64 -33.01 -3.56
N PHE A 462 -32.68 -32.32 -4.71
CA PHE A 462 -33.77 -32.40 -5.69
C PHE A 462 -33.95 -33.83 -6.23
N LYS A 463 -32.87 -34.57 -6.49
CA LYS A 463 -32.90 -35.96 -6.98
C LYS A 463 -33.52 -36.96 -6.01
N THR A 464 -33.68 -36.60 -4.73
CA THR A 464 -34.37 -37.46 -3.75
C THR A 464 -35.87 -37.58 -4.01
N GLY A 465 -36.43 -36.72 -4.86
CA GLY A 465 -37.88 -36.65 -5.12
C GLY A 465 -38.66 -35.85 -4.06
N THR A 466 -37.98 -35.38 -3.00
CA THR A 466 -38.58 -34.49 -2.00
C THR A 466 -38.70 -33.08 -2.59
N LYS A 467 -39.85 -32.44 -2.40
CA LYS A 467 -40.04 -31.06 -2.84
C LYS A 467 -39.12 -30.13 -2.06
N MET A 468 -38.33 -29.32 -2.76
CA MET A 468 -37.39 -28.37 -2.16
C MET A 468 -37.93 -26.94 -2.31
N LEU A 469 -37.93 -26.20 -1.20
CA LEU A 469 -38.27 -24.79 -1.16
C LEU A 469 -36.99 -23.98 -0.99
N VAL A 470 -36.76 -23.04 -1.91
CA VAL A 470 -35.57 -22.19 -1.93
C VAL A 470 -36.00 -20.72 -1.88
N THR A 471 -35.40 -19.98 -0.96
CA THR A 471 -35.64 -18.54 -0.79
C THR A 471 -34.37 -17.79 -1.18
N VAL A 472 -34.47 -16.90 -2.16
CA VAL A 472 -33.42 -15.95 -2.52
C VAL A 472 -33.89 -14.57 -2.12
N PHE A 473 -33.19 -13.94 -1.19
CA PHE A 473 -33.56 -12.61 -0.72
C PHE A 473 -33.20 -11.55 -1.79
N PRO A 474 -34.12 -10.62 -2.13
CA PRO A 474 -33.82 -9.54 -3.05
C PRO A 474 -32.75 -8.62 -2.46
N GLY A 475 -32.16 -7.81 -3.32
CA GLY A 475 -31.20 -6.74 -3.04
C GLY A 475 -30.81 -6.58 -1.58
N ALA A 476 -29.60 -7.03 -1.23
CA ALA A 476 -29.10 -6.82 0.12
C ALA A 476 -28.74 -5.35 0.33
N ASP A 477 -29.70 -4.59 0.84
CA ASP A 477 -29.44 -3.37 1.59
C ASP A 477 -28.97 -3.74 3.01
N MET A 478 -28.75 -2.72 3.85
CA MET A 478 -28.31 -2.93 5.23
C MET A 478 -29.31 -3.69 6.10
N THR A 479 -30.54 -3.90 5.64
CA THR A 479 -31.62 -4.57 6.39
C THR A 479 -31.83 -6.03 5.98
N ALA A 480 -31.37 -6.44 4.80
CA ALA A 480 -31.52 -7.81 4.32
C ALA A 480 -30.65 -8.82 5.11
N PRO A 481 -31.07 -10.09 5.21
CA PRO A 481 -30.23 -11.15 5.74
C PRO A 481 -28.94 -11.33 4.92
N LEU A 482 -27.81 -11.49 5.61
CA LEU A 482 -26.51 -11.75 5.00
C LEU A 482 -26.07 -13.19 5.25
N HIS A 483 -25.22 -13.69 4.35
CA HIS A 483 -24.47 -14.91 4.56
C HIS A 483 -22.99 -14.56 4.77
N TYR A 484 -22.45 -14.94 5.91
CA TYR A 484 -21.02 -14.93 6.16
C TYR A 484 -20.44 -16.29 5.80
N ALA A 485 -19.40 -16.31 4.99
CA ALA A 485 -18.62 -17.51 4.71
C ALA A 485 -17.13 -17.21 4.90
N GLU A 486 -16.38 -18.24 5.26
CA GLU A 486 -14.93 -18.20 5.26
C GLU A 486 -14.37 -19.39 4.49
N TYR A 487 -13.31 -19.14 3.74
CA TYR A 487 -12.62 -20.15 2.96
C TYR A 487 -11.17 -20.26 3.45
N PRO A 488 -10.64 -21.47 3.68
CA PRO A 488 -9.23 -21.64 3.99
C PRO A 488 -8.39 -21.07 2.84
N ALA A 489 -7.52 -20.12 3.14
CA ALA A 489 -6.67 -19.51 2.12
C ALA A 489 -5.34 -20.25 2.02
N LEU A 490 -4.62 -20.36 3.14
CA LEU A 490 -3.31 -20.99 3.25
C LEU A 490 -3.11 -21.58 4.67
N PRO A 491 -2.17 -22.53 4.87
CA PRO A 491 -1.80 -23.01 6.20
C PRO A 491 -1.08 -21.92 7.01
N GLY A 492 -1.85 -21.05 7.67
CA GLY A 492 -1.35 -19.98 8.52
C GLY A 492 -1.12 -18.64 7.81
N PRO A 493 -0.80 -17.58 8.58
CA PRO A 493 -0.42 -16.29 8.04
C PRO A 493 0.81 -16.40 7.14
N ASN A 494 0.77 -15.79 5.95
CA ASN A 494 1.91 -15.71 5.03
C ASN A 494 2.15 -14.26 4.63
N ILE A 495 3.42 -13.86 4.58
CA ILE A 495 3.79 -12.50 4.16
C ILE A 495 3.40 -12.32 2.69
N SER A 496 2.73 -11.20 2.40
CA SER A 496 2.29 -10.89 1.05
C SER A 496 3.49 -10.61 0.16
N PHE A 497 3.54 -11.23 -1.03
CA PHE A 497 4.61 -10.98 -1.99
C PHE A 497 4.62 -9.54 -2.52
N THR A 498 3.47 -8.86 -2.47
CA THR A 498 3.33 -7.45 -2.88
C THR A 498 3.84 -6.48 -1.83
N SER A 499 4.05 -6.90 -0.58
CA SER A 499 4.52 -6.04 0.51
C SER A 499 5.92 -5.51 0.19
N SER A 500 6.13 -4.19 0.19
CA SER A 500 7.47 -3.63 -0.03
C SER A 500 8.50 -4.16 0.97
N TRP A 501 9.74 -4.27 0.51
CA TRP A 501 10.89 -4.69 1.29
C TRP A 501 11.69 -3.49 1.76
N GLY A 502 12.15 -3.53 3.00
CA GLY A 502 13.30 -2.72 3.41
C GLY A 502 14.62 -3.27 2.85
N PRO A 503 15.75 -2.91 3.45
CA PRO A 503 15.86 -1.87 4.48
C PRO A 503 15.53 -0.48 3.90
N SER A 504 15.55 0.55 4.74
CA SER A 504 15.68 1.94 4.28
C SER A 504 17.08 2.17 3.68
N TRP A 505 17.29 3.29 2.98
CA TRP A 505 18.58 3.59 2.32
C TRP A 505 19.73 3.82 3.30
N ASP A 506 19.44 4.17 4.55
CA ASP A 506 20.41 4.19 5.65
C ASP A 506 20.72 2.80 6.22
N LEU A 507 20.28 1.75 5.51
CA LEU A 507 20.35 0.35 5.91
C LEU A 507 19.60 0.07 7.22
N GLY A 508 18.65 0.92 7.64
CA GLY A 508 17.81 0.70 8.80
C GLY A 508 16.83 -0.48 8.64
N ILE A 509 16.50 -1.16 9.74
CA ILE A 509 15.57 -2.31 9.71
C ILE A 509 14.17 -1.81 9.37
N GLN A 510 13.67 -2.24 8.21
CA GLN A 510 12.32 -1.96 7.73
C GLN A 510 11.74 -3.17 6.96
N PRO A 511 10.40 -3.35 6.93
CA PRO A 511 9.42 -2.67 7.78
C PRO A 511 9.71 -2.93 9.27
N SER A 512 9.09 -2.18 10.18
CA SER A 512 9.30 -2.40 11.63
C SER A 512 8.77 -3.78 12.05
N LEU A 513 7.58 -4.11 11.57
CA LEU A 513 6.87 -5.37 11.85
C LEU A 513 5.83 -5.62 10.76
N VAL A 514 5.14 -6.75 10.83
CA VAL A 514 4.01 -7.06 9.95
C VAL A 514 2.71 -7.27 10.72
N ALA A 515 1.58 -7.02 10.07
CA ALA A 515 0.25 -7.31 10.58
C ALA A 515 -0.63 -7.92 9.50
N ILE A 516 -1.76 -8.52 9.91
CA ILE A 516 -2.74 -9.04 8.96
C ILE A 516 -3.31 -7.86 8.19
N GLY A 517 -3.14 -7.85 6.86
CA GLY A 517 -3.76 -6.87 5.96
C GLY A 517 -4.27 -7.47 4.66
N GLY A 518 -3.92 -8.74 4.39
CA GLY A 518 -4.47 -9.53 3.30
C GLY A 518 -5.72 -10.30 3.73
N GLN A 519 -6.74 -10.31 2.87
CA GLN A 519 -7.99 -11.05 3.07
C GLN A 519 -8.69 -10.71 4.39
N VAL A 520 -8.92 -9.42 4.62
CA VAL A 520 -9.67 -8.93 5.78
C VAL A 520 -11.02 -8.37 5.36
N LEU A 521 -12.04 -8.65 6.18
CA LEU A 521 -13.39 -8.11 6.02
C LEU A 521 -13.49 -6.78 6.76
N SER A 522 -14.05 -5.75 6.11
CA SER A 522 -14.35 -4.47 6.78
C SER A 522 -15.47 -3.71 6.06
N THR A 523 -15.85 -2.55 6.59
CA THR A 523 -16.88 -1.68 6.06
C THR A 523 -16.55 -1.17 4.65
N CYS A 524 -17.59 -0.88 3.88
CA CYS A 524 -17.52 -0.33 2.53
C CYS A 524 -18.56 0.78 2.43
N PRO A 525 -18.28 1.92 1.76
CA PRO A 525 -19.27 2.99 1.63
C PRO A 525 -20.59 2.45 1.08
N LEU A 526 -21.72 2.88 1.65
CA LEU A 526 -23.05 2.37 1.28
C LEU A 526 -23.41 2.68 -0.18
N LYS A 527 -22.87 3.78 -0.72
CA LYS A 527 -22.98 4.14 -2.14
C LYS A 527 -22.22 3.21 -3.07
N ARG A 528 -21.19 2.51 -2.57
CA ARG A 528 -20.38 1.55 -3.34
C ARG A 528 -20.90 0.13 -3.20
N SER A 529 -21.21 -0.29 -1.98
CA SER A 529 -21.75 -1.61 -1.68
C SER A 529 -22.94 -1.48 -0.76
N ARG A 530 -24.12 -1.88 -1.24
CA ARG A 530 -25.34 -1.91 -0.42
C ARG A 530 -25.25 -2.90 0.76
N LEU A 531 -24.31 -3.86 0.70
CA LEU A 531 -24.00 -4.77 1.81
C LEU A 531 -23.32 -4.05 2.98
N GLY A 532 -22.68 -2.90 2.72
CA GLY A 532 -21.91 -2.15 3.70
C GLY A 532 -20.56 -2.79 4.08
N PHE A 533 -20.24 -3.97 3.57
CA PHE A 533 -18.99 -4.68 3.87
C PHE A 533 -18.37 -5.29 2.61
N VAL A 534 -17.05 -5.48 2.64
CA VAL A 534 -16.27 -6.10 1.58
C VAL A 534 -15.01 -6.73 2.17
N SER A 535 -14.47 -7.75 1.51
CA SER A 535 -13.16 -8.32 1.84
C SER A 535 -12.10 -7.73 0.90
N ARG A 536 -10.94 -7.32 1.43
CA ARG A 536 -9.83 -6.77 0.63
C ARG A 536 -8.48 -7.21 1.19
N SER A 537 -7.46 -7.15 0.33
CA SER A 537 -6.05 -7.28 0.70
C SER A 537 -5.35 -5.97 0.42
N LYS A 538 -4.96 -5.22 1.46
CA LYS A 538 -4.23 -3.94 1.32
C LYS A 538 -3.30 -3.69 2.50
N PRO A 539 -2.06 -3.19 2.29
CA PRO A 539 -1.15 -2.79 3.37
C PRO A 539 -1.75 -1.77 4.34
N SER A 540 -2.62 -0.88 3.86
CA SER A 540 -3.35 0.10 4.68
C SER A 540 -4.18 -0.55 5.80
N SER A 541 -4.69 -1.75 5.55
CA SER A 541 -5.41 -2.56 6.54
C SER A 541 -4.48 -2.97 7.70
N ALA A 542 -3.24 -3.36 7.38
CA ALA A 542 -2.25 -3.76 8.37
C ALA A 542 -1.86 -2.57 9.26
N ALA A 543 -1.65 -1.38 8.67
CA ALA A 543 -1.37 -0.16 9.43
C ALA A 543 -2.52 0.23 10.37
N ALA A 544 -3.77 0.20 9.91
CA ALA A 544 -4.94 0.51 10.73
C ALA A 544 -5.08 -0.45 11.93
N LEU A 545 -4.80 -1.75 11.71
CA LEU A 545 -4.82 -2.74 12.79
C LEU A 545 -3.66 -2.54 13.76
N VAL A 546 -2.47 -2.14 13.31
CA VAL A 546 -1.36 -1.79 14.23
C VAL A 546 -1.65 -0.52 15.03
N ALA A 547 -2.26 0.51 14.41
CA ALA A 547 -2.74 1.69 15.14
C ALA A 547 -3.75 1.30 16.25
N SER A 548 -4.60 0.32 15.97
CA SER A 548 -5.52 -0.26 16.96
C SER A 548 -4.77 -1.01 18.06
N VAL A 549 -3.74 -1.80 17.72
CA VAL A 549 -2.87 -2.47 18.71
C VAL A 549 -2.18 -1.46 19.62
N VAL A 550 -1.67 -0.35 19.08
CA VAL A 550 -1.08 0.73 19.89
C VAL A 550 -2.09 1.26 20.92
N ALA A 551 -3.34 1.51 20.50
CA ALA A 551 -4.40 1.96 21.40
C ALA A 551 -4.75 0.93 22.49
N LEU A 552 -4.85 -0.35 22.13
CA LEU A 552 -5.15 -1.44 23.06
C LEU A 552 -4.02 -1.63 24.08
N VAL A 553 -2.76 -1.59 23.63
CA VAL A 553 -1.59 -1.69 24.51
C VAL A 553 -1.54 -0.47 25.43
N ALA A 554 -1.78 0.74 24.92
CA ALA A 554 -1.80 1.96 25.73
C ALA A 554 -2.89 1.92 26.81
N GLU A 555 -4.07 1.38 26.54
CA GLU A 555 -5.10 1.17 27.58
C GLU A 555 -4.63 0.16 28.65
N ALA A 556 -3.97 -0.93 28.24
CA ALA A 556 -3.55 -1.99 29.13
C ALA A 556 -2.42 -1.58 30.10
N ARG A 557 -1.45 -0.79 29.62
CA ARG A 557 -0.21 -0.48 30.36
C ARG A 557 0.08 1.00 30.57
N GLY A 558 -0.79 1.88 30.07
CA GLY A 558 -0.54 3.31 29.96
C GLY A 558 0.17 3.69 28.65
N PRO A 559 0.07 4.96 28.22
CA PRO A 559 0.77 5.45 27.04
C PRO A 559 2.29 5.37 27.24
N LEU A 560 3.01 5.12 26.16
CA LEU A 560 4.47 5.07 26.13
C LEU A 560 5.00 6.10 25.15
N ASP A 561 6.25 6.52 25.38
CA ASP A 561 7.04 7.20 24.37
C ASP A 561 7.00 6.40 23.04
N PRO A 562 6.85 7.05 21.87
CA PRO A 562 6.69 6.36 20.59
C PRO A 562 7.80 5.34 20.26
N ALA A 563 9.07 5.64 20.56
CA ALA A 563 10.16 4.70 20.32
C ALA A 563 10.05 3.48 21.23
N LYS A 564 9.66 3.68 22.50
CA LYS A 564 9.40 2.58 23.44
C LYS A 564 8.21 1.73 23.03
N MET A 565 7.14 2.35 22.51
CA MET A 565 5.99 1.61 21.95
C MET A 565 6.42 0.76 20.76
N GLN A 566 7.16 1.32 19.81
CA GLN A 566 7.70 0.59 18.66
C GLN A 566 8.56 -0.60 19.09
N ASN A 567 9.54 -0.39 19.98
CA ASN A 567 10.41 -1.44 20.51
C ASN A 567 9.63 -2.52 21.27
N LEU A 568 8.60 -2.14 22.03
CA LEU A 568 7.74 -3.08 22.73
C LEU A 568 6.97 -3.97 21.75
N LEU A 569 6.36 -3.38 20.72
CA LEU A 569 5.61 -4.14 19.71
C LEU A 569 6.55 -5.06 18.93
N MET A 570 7.69 -4.54 18.47
CA MET A 570 8.68 -5.32 17.74
C MET A 570 9.22 -6.48 18.58
N SER A 571 9.60 -6.24 19.83
CA SER A 571 10.19 -7.28 20.69
C SER A 571 9.23 -8.43 21.02
N ASN A 572 7.92 -8.19 20.97
CA ASN A 572 6.90 -9.20 21.20
C ASN A 572 6.31 -9.79 19.90
N SER A 573 6.77 -9.33 18.73
CA SER A 573 6.33 -9.88 17.45
C SER A 573 6.84 -11.31 17.24
N GLU A 574 6.08 -12.08 16.47
CA GLU A 574 6.37 -13.47 16.13
C GLU A 574 6.97 -13.57 14.71
N PRO A 575 8.26 -13.96 14.56
CA PRO A 575 8.86 -14.18 13.25
C PRO A 575 8.08 -15.22 12.43
N GLN A 576 7.76 -14.88 11.18
CA GLN A 576 6.95 -15.70 10.28
C GLN A 576 7.82 -16.52 9.33
N THR A 577 7.37 -17.74 9.04
CA THR A 577 7.97 -18.60 8.01
C THR A 577 7.18 -18.50 6.72
N LYS A 578 7.86 -18.61 5.57
CA LYS A 578 7.18 -18.72 4.28
C LYS A 578 6.85 -20.19 3.99
N PHE A 579 5.58 -20.50 3.73
CA PHE A 579 5.14 -21.88 3.45
C PHE A 579 4.85 -22.16 1.97
N THR A 580 4.55 -21.15 1.14
CA THR A 580 4.10 -21.40 -0.24
C THR A 580 4.86 -20.63 -1.33
N ALA A 581 5.43 -21.42 -2.23
CA ALA A 581 6.19 -21.01 -3.40
C ALA A 581 5.34 -21.08 -4.68
N LYS A 582 4.18 -20.40 -4.70
CA LYS A 582 3.42 -20.28 -5.95
C LYS A 582 4.17 -19.38 -6.96
N PHE A 583 4.86 -18.36 -6.45
CA PHE A 583 5.57 -17.35 -7.26
C PHE A 583 7.11 -17.46 -7.21
N TYR A 584 7.68 -18.24 -6.27
CA TYR A 584 9.13 -18.41 -6.13
C TYR A 584 9.60 -19.68 -6.85
N ARG A 585 10.60 -19.56 -7.73
CA ARG A 585 11.25 -20.70 -8.39
C ARG A 585 12.76 -20.69 -8.12
N PRO A 586 13.38 -21.85 -7.81
CA PRO A 586 12.76 -23.12 -7.47
C PRO A 586 11.97 -23.05 -6.14
N LYS A 587 11.00 -23.95 -5.95
CA LYS A 587 10.27 -24.04 -4.68
C LYS A 587 11.24 -24.50 -3.58
N PRO A 588 11.32 -23.81 -2.45
CA PRO A 588 12.15 -24.24 -1.33
C PRO A 588 11.66 -25.56 -0.77
N GLU A 589 12.59 -26.49 -0.53
CA GLU A 589 12.30 -27.86 -0.08
C GLU A 589 11.86 -27.93 1.39
N LYS A 590 12.14 -26.88 2.18
CA LYS A 590 11.79 -26.76 3.61
C LYS A 590 11.28 -25.34 3.93
N PRO A 591 10.37 -25.19 4.92
CA PRO A 591 10.02 -23.88 5.46
C PRO A 591 11.26 -23.15 5.98
N TYR A 592 11.34 -21.85 5.73
CA TYR A 592 12.39 -20.97 6.23
C TYR A 592 11.76 -19.68 6.78
N PHE A 593 12.47 -19.01 7.67
CA PHE A 593 12.07 -17.67 8.11
C PHE A 593 12.32 -16.67 6.98
N GLU A 594 11.28 -15.92 6.63
CA GLU A 594 11.41 -14.84 5.64
C GLU A 594 12.43 -13.81 6.16
N PRO A 595 13.29 -13.22 5.32
CA PRO A 595 14.26 -12.22 5.74
C PRO A 595 13.65 -11.06 6.53
N VAL A 596 14.41 -10.51 7.48
CA VAL A 596 13.99 -9.33 8.28
C VAL A 596 13.62 -8.15 7.39
N ALA A 597 14.30 -7.97 6.26
CA ALA A 597 13.98 -6.90 5.30
C ALA A 597 12.57 -7.00 4.70
N HIS A 598 11.86 -8.14 4.80
CA HIS A 598 10.49 -8.27 4.32
C HIS A 598 9.44 -8.21 5.44
N GLN A 599 9.80 -8.65 6.66
CA GLN A 599 8.83 -8.79 7.75
C GLN A 599 9.14 -8.01 9.03
N GLY A 600 10.30 -7.35 9.09
CA GLY A 600 10.80 -6.72 10.29
C GLY A 600 10.91 -7.71 11.45
N ALA A 601 10.37 -7.31 12.59
CA ALA A 601 10.32 -8.14 13.79
C ALA A 601 9.32 -9.32 13.70
N GLY A 602 8.48 -9.38 12.66
CA GLY A 602 7.45 -10.41 12.49
C GLY A 602 6.03 -9.95 12.82
N LEU A 603 5.10 -10.90 12.91
CA LEU A 603 3.67 -10.65 13.12
C LEU A 603 3.42 -10.11 14.52
N VAL A 604 2.82 -8.93 14.62
CA VAL A 604 2.52 -8.28 15.90
C VAL A 604 1.60 -9.14 16.79
N ARG A 605 1.92 -9.18 18.08
CA ARG A 605 1.23 -9.96 19.12
C ARG A 605 0.72 -9.02 20.21
N ALA A 606 -0.53 -8.59 20.08
CA ALA A 606 -1.10 -7.51 20.88
C ALA A 606 -1.16 -7.86 22.37
N TYR A 607 -1.56 -9.09 22.69
CA TYR A 607 -1.68 -9.55 24.08
C TYR A 607 -0.32 -9.64 24.76
N ASP A 608 0.64 -10.27 24.08
CA ASP A 608 2.00 -10.42 24.59
C ASP A 608 2.63 -9.05 24.84
N ALA A 609 2.50 -8.11 23.89
CA ALA A 609 2.97 -6.73 24.07
C ALA A 609 2.25 -5.97 25.20
N ALA A 610 0.95 -6.19 25.41
CA ALA A 610 0.19 -5.50 26.46
C ALA A 610 0.60 -5.93 27.87
N PHE A 611 0.91 -7.21 28.08
CA PHE A 611 1.15 -7.79 29.41
C PHE A 611 2.59 -8.21 29.67
N SER A 612 3.50 -8.04 28.71
CA SER A 612 4.90 -8.39 28.91
C SER A 612 5.55 -7.58 30.04
N THR A 613 6.10 -8.32 30.99
CA THR A 613 6.95 -7.84 32.09
C THR A 613 8.44 -7.97 31.79
N SER A 614 8.80 -8.67 30.71
CA SER A 614 10.17 -8.78 30.23
C SER A 614 10.36 -7.77 29.09
N LEU A 615 11.22 -6.77 29.26
CA LEU A 615 11.39 -5.70 28.28
C LEU A 615 12.79 -5.75 27.66
N LEU A 616 12.86 -5.47 26.36
CA LEU A 616 14.09 -5.29 25.62
C LEU A 616 14.23 -3.81 25.29
N GLU A 617 15.31 -3.20 25.74
CA GLU A 617 15.65 -1.82 25.42
C GLU A 617 16.85 -1.78 24.49
N LEU A 618 16.69 -1.04 23.39
CA LEU A 618 17.67 -0.83 22.34
C LEU A 618 17.75 0.66 22.03
N GLU A 619 18.94 1.11 21.62
CA GLU A 619 19.13 2.49 21.12
C GLU A 619 18.50 2.69 19.73
N THR A 620 18.40 1.62 18.95
CA THR A 620 17.90 1.60 17.57
C THR A 620 16.72 0.63 17.40
N THR A 621 16.08 0.67 16.23
CA THR A 621 15.00 -0.23 15.82
C THR A 621 15.56 -1.62 15.44
N GLY A 622 16.03 -2.38 16.44
CA GLY A 622 16.72 -3.66 16.23
C GLY A 622 18.24 -3.52 16.10
N LEU A 623 18.93 -4.61 15.76
CA LEU A 623 20.40 -4.69 15.73
C LEU A 623 20.92 -4.60 14.28
N ASN A 624 21.37 -3.41 13.87
CA ASN A 624 21.88 -3.18 12.52
C ASN A 624 23.40 -3.21 12.47
N PHE A 625 23.97 -4.28 11.92
CA PHE A 625 25.41 -4.48 11.76
C PHE A 625 26.01 -3.75 10.55
N ASN A 626 25.14 -3.09 9.75
CA ASN A 626 25.51 -2.28 8.59
C ASN A 626 26.18 -3.09 7.46
N ASP A 627 26.74 -2.40 6.48
CA ASP A 627 27.47 -2.98 5.35
C ASP A 627 28.94 -3.28 5.69
N THR A 628 29.70 -3.84 4.76
CA THR A 628 31.10 -4.25 5.00
C THR A 628 32.04 -3.06 5.24
N GLU A 629 31.73 -1.89 4.68
CA GLU A 629 32.55 -0.69 4.86
C GLU A 629 32.29 0.00 6.20
N HIS A 630 31.04 -0.01 6.65
CA HIS A 630 30.59 0.62 7.89
C HIS A 630 30.27 -0.41 8.97
N PHE A 631 30.89 -1.60 8.89
CA PHE A 631 30.54 -2.75 9.71
C PHE A 631 30.67 -2.46 11.20
N VAL A 632 29.61 -2.72 11.96
CA VAL A 632 29.60 -2.58 13.41
C VAL A 632 29.73 -3.98 14.03
N PRO A 633 30.90 -4.41 14.53
CA PRO A 633 31.11 -5.83 14.88
C PRO A 633 30.30 -6.31 16.09
N SER A 634 29.96 -5.40 17.01
CA SER A 634 29.19 -5.74 18.20
C SER A 634 28.18 -4.64 18.56
N LEU A 635 26.97 -5.07 18.90
CA LEU A 635 25.88 -4.23 19.38
C LEU A 635 25.39 -4.75 20.73
N GLU A 636 24.59 -3.96 21.44
CA GLU A 636 24.10 -4.31 22.77
C GLU A 636 22.60 -4.06 22.89
N PHE A 637 21.95 -4.84 23.75
CA PHE A 637 20.59 -4.54 24.22
C PHE A 637 20.49 -4.79 25.72
N THR A 638 19.55 -4.12 26.37
CA THR A 638 19.28 -4.33 27.80
C THR A 638 18.01 -5.15 27.98
N LEU A 639 18.14 -6.31 28.63
CA LEU A 639 17.02 -7.14 29.06
C LEU A 639 16.62 -6.74 30.49
N LYS A 640 15.35 -6.40 30.67
CA LYS A 640 14.79 -5.99 31.97
C LYS A 640 13.70 -6.95 32.41
N ASN A 641 13.79 -7.41 33.66
CA ASN A 641 12.70 -8.08 34.34
C ASN A 641 11.92 -7.05 35.18
N MET A 642 10.80 -6.58 34.65
CA MET A 642 9.88 -5.66 35.34
C MET A 642 8.83 -6.41 36.16
N GLY A 643 8.87 -7.74 36.21
CA GLY A 643 7.99 -8.59 37.02
C GLY A 643 8.31 -8.52 38.51
N ASN A 644 7.54 -9.26 39.31
CA ASN A 644 7.71 -9.33 40.78
C ASN A 644 8.49 -10.59 41.22
N ASP A 645 8.75 -11.51 40.29
CA ASP A 645 9.46 -12.76 40.52
C ASP A 645 10.78 -12.79 39.73
N ASP A 646 11.71 -13.64 40.17
CA ASP A 646 12.95 -13.88 39.44
C ASP A 646 12.66 -14.69 38.16
N VAL A 647 13.25 -14.27 37.04
CA VAL A 647 13.05 -14.93 35.74
C VAL A 647 14.37 -15.44 35.20
N LYS A 648 14.40 -16.73 34.84
CA LYS A 648 15.51 -17.34 34.12
C LYS A 648 15.28 -17.19 32.62
N TYR A 649 16.21 -16.54 31.94
CA TYR A 649 16.18 -16.34 30.50
C TYR A 649 17.16 -17.29 29.80
N GLN A 650 16.75 -17.74 28.61
CA GLN A 650 17.56 -18.45 27.63
C GLN A 650 17.55 -17.65 26.33
N LEU A 651 18.74 -17.40 25.79
CA LEU A 651 18.92 -16.64 24.57
C LEU A 651 19.45 -17.55 23.47
N SER A 652 18.88 -17.42 22.28
CA SER A 652 19.25 -18.21 21.10
C SER A 652 19.22 -17.39 19.83
N HIS A 653 19.92 -17.86 18.81
CA HIS A 653 19.97 -17.26 17.49
C HIS A 653 19.04 -17.98 16.52
N ILE A 654 18.22 -17.23 15.77
CA ILE A 654 17.34 -17.72 14.71
C ILE A 654 17.77 -17.08 13.39
N PRO A 655 18.44 -17.81 12.47
CA PRO A 655 18.83 -17.26 11.18
C PRO A 655 17.64 -17.18 10.21
N ALA A 656 17.61 -16.11 9.41
CA ALA A 656 16.76 -16.01 8.22
C ALA A 656 17.58 -16.27 6.94
N LYS A 657 16.92 -16.43 5.79
CA LYS A 657 17.61 -16.53 4.50
C LYS A 657 18.34 -15.23 4.17
N THR A 658 19.50 -15.36 3.51
CA THR A 658 20.22 -14.22 2.93
C THR A 658 19.64 -13.90 1.56
N VAL A 659 19.49 -12.61 1.23
CA VAL A 659 18.93 -12.14 -0.04
C VAL A 659 19.96 -11.32 -0.81
N HIS A 660 20.08 -11.54 -2.11
CA HIS A 660 20.87 -10.68 -2.97
C HIS A 660 20.09 -9.45 -3.42
N THR A 661 20.71 -8.27 -3.31
CA THR A 661 20.12 -7.02 -3.82
C THR A 661 20.25 -6.95 -5.35
N TYR A 662 21.42 -7.31 -5.88
CA TYR A 662 21.73 -7.21 -7.30
C TYR A 662 21.72 -8.57 -8.01
N ASP A 663 21.54 -8.52 -9.33
CA ASP A 663 21.69 -9.65 -10.24
C ASP A 663 23.06 -10.34 -10.13
N ALA A 664 23.22 -11.48 -10.79
CA ALA A 664 24.47 -12.25 -10.78
C ALA A 664 25.67 -11.48 -11.38
N TYR A 665 25.44 -10.35 -12.06
CA TYR A 665 26.49 -9.50 -12.64
C TYR A 665 26.82 -8.29 -11.75
N GLY A 666 26.05 -8.06 -10.67
CA GLY A 666 26.19 -6.89 -9.80
C GLY A 666 25.82 -5.58 -10.47
N LYS A 667 24.97 -5.60 -11.51
CA LYS A 667 24.66 -4.42 -12.33
C LYS A 667 23.34 -3.78 -11.99
N ASN A 668 22.26 -4.56 -12.01
CA ASN A 668 20.93 -4.04 -11.74
C ASN A 668 20.37 -4.66 -10.45
N PRO A 669 19.66 -3.88 -9.62
CA PRO A 669 18.76 -4.47 -8.63
C PRO A 669 17.81 -5.42 -9.34
N LEU A 670 17.49 -6.54 -8.70
CA LEU A 670 16.68 -7.58 -9.33
C LEU A 670 15.33 -7.01 -9.78
N LYS A 671 15.11 -6.92 -11.10
CA LYS A 671 13.78 -6.71 -11.69
C LYS A 671 13.26 -8.07 -12.16
N PRO A 672 11.99 -8.44 -11.87
CA PRO A 672 11.34 -9.58 -12.51
C PRO A 672 10.99 -9.25 -13.98
N ASP A 673 11.95 -8.77 -14.77
CA ASP A 673 11.71 -8.58 -16.19
C ASP A 673 11.72 -9.93 -16.93
N ASN A 674 10.89 -10.03 -17.95
CA ASN A 674 10.79 -11.18 -18.85
C ASN A 674 12.07 -11.38 -19.72
N SER A 675 13.25 -10.88 -19.31
CA SER A 675 14.47 -11.14 -20.05
C SER A 675 14.84 -12.62 -19.94
N LEU A 676 14.98 -13.22 -21.12
CA LEU A 676 15.07 -14.65 -21.42
C LEU A 676 16.29 -15.40 -20.82
N SER A 677 16.94 -14.89 -19.77
CA SER A 677 18.16 -15.49 -19.21
C SER A 677 18.16 -15.77 -17.70
N ALA A 678 17.20 -15.24 -16.93
CA ALA A 678 16.94 -15.68 -15.57
C ALA A 678 15.42 -15.84 -15.41
N GLY A 679 14.93 -17.06 -15.21
CA GLY A 679 13.52 -17.29 -14.95
C GLY A 679 13.01 -16.51 -13.73
N TRP A 680 11.70 -16.54 -13.51
CA TRP A 680 10.93 -15.97 -12.38
C TRP A 680 11.44 -16.38 -10.96
N ASN A 681 12.71 -16.17 -10.66
CA ASN A 681 13.43 -16.62 -9.47
C ASN A 681 13.72 -15.42 -8.55
N PHE A 682 12.77 -14.51 -8.40
CA PHE A 682 12.87 -13.36 -7.50
C PHE A 682 12.16 -13.66 -6.17
N PRO A 683 12.73 -13.34 -4.98
CA PRO A 683 14.10 -12.86 -4.80
C PRO A 683 15.10 -14.02 -4.90
N ASP A 684 16.34 -13.65 -5.22
CA ASP A 684 17.45 -14.60 -5.28
C ASP A 684 18.05 -14.77 -3.88
N PHE A 685 17.94 -15.98 -3.34
CA PHE A 685 18.38 -16.32 -1.99
C PHE A 685 19.76 -16.98 -2.00
N ALA A 686 20.55 -16.69 -0.98
CA ALA A 686 21.78 -17.41 -0.68
C ALA A 686 21.61 -18.32 0.56
N GLU A 687 22.29 -19.47 0.54
CA GLU A 687 22.30 -20.41 1.66
C GLU A 687 23.13 -19.94 2.88
N PRO A 688 24.28 -19.26 2.74
CA PRO A 688 25.06 -18.79 3.89
C PRO A 688 24.27 -17.82 4.77
N THR A 689 24.39 -17.97 6.09
CA THR A 689 23.77 -17.09 7.10
C THR A 689 24.83 -16.59 8.07
N ALA A 690 24.55 -15.50 8.77
CA ALA A 690 25.52 -14.89 9.69
C ALA A 690 25.70 -15.77 10.93
N SER A 691 26.91 -15.75 11.50
CA SER A 691 27.18 -16.35 12.81
C SER A 691 27.00 -15.30 13.90
N ILE A 692 26.27 -15.64 14.95
CA ILE A 692 26.02 -14.74 16.09
C ILE A 692 26.58 -15.33 17.38
N ASP A 693 27.39 -14.53 18.07
CA ASP A 693 27.83 -14.80 19.43
C ASP A 693 27.20 -13.85 20.45
N LEU A 694 26.85 -14.40 21.62
CA LEU A 694 26.16 -13.69 22.69
C LEU A 694 27.03 -13.76 23.94
N SER A 695 27.24 -12.61 24.60
CA SER A 695 28.02 -12.56 25.85
C SER A 695 27.42 -13.44 26.95
N GLU A 696 26.11 -13.65 26.92
CA GLU A 696 25.38 -14.55 27.81
C GLU A 696 24.30 -15.31 27.02
N ARG A 697 24.27 -16.63 27.16
CA ARG A 697 23.24 -17.49 26.54
C ARG A 697 22.15 -17.92 27.53
N SER A 698 22.41 -17.78 28.83
CA SER A 698 21.40 -17.95 29.87
C SER A 698 21.77 -17.14 31.10
N LEU A 699 20.79 -16.48 31.69
CA LEU A 699 20.96 -15.70 32.91
C LEU A 699 19.69 -15.73 33.75
N THR A 700 19.79 -15.43 35.03
CA THR A 700 18.63 -15.21 35.90
C THR A 700 18.62 -13.76 36.34
N LEU A 701 17.54 -13.04 36.02
CA LEU A 701 17.36 -11.66 36.48
C LEU A 701 16.39 -11.65 37.65
N ARG A 702 16.83 -11.03 38.74
CA ARG A 702 15.96 -10.75 39.87
C ARG A 702 14.83 -9.82 39.46
N SER A 703 13.72 -9.87 40.20
CA SER A 703 12.65 -8.90 40.06
C SER A 703 13.18 -7.45 40.05
N LYS A 704 12.64 -6.63 39.13
CA LYS A 704 13.01 -5.22 38.90
C LYS A 704 14.49 -4.98 38.56
N ASN A 705 15.17 -6.00 38.04
CA ASN A 705 16.59 -5.89 37.66
C ASN A 705 16.77 -6.02 36.14
N SER A 706 17.97 -5.68 35.67
CA SER A 706 18.33 -5.70 34.25
C SER A 706 19.74 -6.21 34.02
N ALA A 707 20.01 -6.71 32.81
CA ALA A 707 21.36 -6.98 32.33
C ALA A 707 21.51 -6.55 30.87
N THR A 708 22.71 -6.11 30.53
CA THR A 708 23.10 -5.77 29.16
C THR A 708 23.77 -6.97 28.51
N ILE A 709 23.32 -7.30 27.30
CA ILE A 709 23.81 -8.44 26.52
C ILE A 709 24.50 -7.89 25.28
N ARG A 710 25.76 -8.28 25.07
CA ARG A 710 26.51 -7.97 23.85
C ARG A 710 26.24 -9.04 22.81
N VAL A 711 25.95 -8.59 21.58
CA VAL A 711 25.72 -9.40 20.39
C VAL A 711 26.82 -9.11 19.39
N THR A 712 27.62 -10.11 19.05
CA THR A 712 28.71 -10.00 18.07
C THR A 712 28.32 -10.77 16.82
N ALA A 713 28.42 -10.14 15.65
CA ALA A 713 28.13 -10.79 14.37
C ALA A 713 29.40 -11.06 13.56
N THR A 714 29.39 -12.19 12.86
CA THR A 714 30.33 -12.49 11.78
C THR A 714 29.53 -12.65 10.50
N ALA A 715 29.87 -11.85 9.48
CA ALA A 715 29.22 -11.91 8.18
C ALA A 715 29.40 -13.29 7.52
N PRO A 716 28.44 -13.76 6.71
CA PRO A 716 28.55 -15.05 6.03
C PRO A 716 29.70 -15.08 5.02
N GLU A 717 30.48 -16.16 5.01
CA GLU A 717 31.54 -16.39 4.03
C GLU A 717 30.96 -16.82 2.66
N GLY A 718 31.72 -16.57 1.58
CA GLY A 718 31.40 -17.06 0.24
C GLY A 718 30.35 -16.26 -0.54
N LEU A 719 29.87 -15.14 0.02
CA LEU A 719 28.97 -14.22 -0.69
C LEU A 719 29.76 -13.28 -1.62
N ASP A 720 29.24 -13.06 -2.82
CA ASP A 720 29.79 -12.07 -3.76
C ASP A 720 29.42 -10.64 -3.31
N PHE A 721 30.42 -9.85 -2.93
CA PHE A 721 30.25 -8.48 -2.43
C PHE A 721 29.59 -7.54 -3.46
N ARG A 722 29.68 -7.85 -4.76
CA ARG A 722 29.05 -7.07 -5.84
C ARG A 722 27.54 -7.27 -5.91
N ARG A 723 27.02 -8.25 -5.17
CA ARG A 723 25.59 -8.58 -5.14
C ARG A 723 24.86 -7.98 -3.94
N LEU A 724 25.60 -7.30 -3.05
CA LEU A 724 25.12 -6.71 -1.80
C LEU A 724 24.18 -7.67 -1.04
N GLY A 725 24.76 -8.73 -0.46
CA GLY A 725 24.00 -9.79 0.19
C GLY A 725 23.49 -9.38 1.56
N ALA A 726 22.17 -9.27 1.71
CA ALA A 726 21.46 -8.93 2.95
C ALA A 726 21.26 -10.19 3.81
N TRP A 727 22.01 -10.31 4.90
CA TRP A 727 21.89 -11.40 5.86
C TRP A 727 21.16 -10.92 7.12
N SER A 728 20.32 -11.76 7.70
CA SER A 728 19.43 -11.34 8.80
C SER A 728 18.95 -12.50 9.68
N GLY A 729 18.24 -12.17 10.75
CA GLY A 729 17.63 -13.14 11.65
C GLY A 729 17.16 -12.48 12.94
N TRP A 730 17.00 -13.26 14.01
CA TRP A 730 16.59 -12.77 15.33
C TRP A 730 17.44 -13.33 16.46
N ILE A 731 17.56 -12.54 17.52
CA ILE A 731 17.94 -13.02 18.86
C ILE A 731 16.65 -13.32 19.61
N ALA A 732 16.37 -14.60 19.88
CA ALA A 732 15.20 -15.02 20.64
C ALA A 732 15.52 -15.10 22.13
N VAL A 733 14.63 -14.56 22.96
CA VAL A 733 14.74 -14.54 24.43
C VAL A 733 13.54 -15.26 25.02
N LYS A 734 13.77 -16.39 25.70
CA LYS A 734 12.74 -17.18 26.37
C LYS A 734 12.90 -17.12 27.88
N GLY A 735 11.86 -16.68 28.58
CA GLY A 735 11.82 -16.60 30.04
C GLY A 735 11.10 -17.80 30.66
N SER A 736 11.47 -18.17 31.89
CA SER A 736 10.77 -19.18 32.69
C SER A 736 9.35 -18.77 33.10
N ASP A 737 9.02 -17.49 32.98
CA ASP A 737 7.69 -16.90 33.17
C ASP A 737 6.77 -17.05 31.93
N GLY A 738 7.27 -17.69 30.87
CA GLY A 738 6.57 -17.82 29.59
C GLY A 738 6.83 -16.68 28.61
N SER A 739 7.66 -15.68 28.97
CA SER A 739 8.09 -14.63 28.05
C SER A 739 8.74 -15.23 26.81
N SER A 740 8.35 -14.75 25.63
CA SER A 740 8.92 -15.16 24.34
C SER A 740 9.11 -13.92 23.47
N LEU A 741 10.31 -13.36 23.52
CA LEU A 741 10.66 -12.12 22.83
C LEU A 741 11.65 -12.39 21.70
N SER A 742 11.74 -11.48 20.74
CA SER A 742 12.74 -11.54 19.68
C SER A 742 13.28 -10.16 19.32
N ILE A 743 14.54 -10.07 18.91
CA ILE A 743 15.16 -8.84 18.40
C ILE A 743 15.60 -9.10 16.97
N PRO A 744 15.05 -8.40 15.96
CA PRO A 744 15.54 -8.53 14.59
C PRO A 744 16.96 -7.97 14.47
N TYR A 745 17.78 -8.63 13.65
CA TYR A 745 19.09 -8.12 13.25
C TYR A 745 19.28 -8.21 11.74
N GLN A 746 20.13 -7.36 11.19
CA GLN A 746 20.55 -7.42 9.79
C GLN A 746 21.97 -6.91 9.58
N GLY A 747 22.56 -7.27 8.44
CA GLY A 747 23.78 -6.69 7.92
C GLY A 747 23.98 -7.06 6.45
N PHE A 748 24.98 -6.47 5.81
CA PHE A 748 25.19 -6.58 4.36
C PHE A 748 26.64 -6.96 4.01
N THR A 749 26.78 -7.93 3.11
CA THR A 749 28.08 -8.24 2.48
C THR A 749 28.26 -7.39 1.23
N GLY A 750 29.31 -6.57 1.20
CA GLY A 750 29.55 -5.52 0.21
C GLY A 750 29.44 -4.12 0.83
N SER A 751 29.84 -3.09 0.08
CA SER A 751 29.66 -1.67 0.45
C SER A 751 28.58 -1.06 -0.42
N ILE A 752 27.51 -0.50 0.18
CA ILE A 752 26.45 0.16 -0.59
C ILE A 752 26.97 1.41 -1.30
N ARG A 753 27.95 2.11 -0.70
CA ARG A 753 28.63 3.28 -1.28
C ARG A 753 29.37 2.96 -2.58
N GLN A 754 29.88 1.74 -2.71
CA GLN A 754 30.59 1.29 -3.91
C GLN A 754 29.65 0.85 -5.05
N HIS A 755 28.35 0.68 -4.78
CA HIS A 755 27.40 0.30 -5.82
C HIS A 755 26.85 1.53 -6.54
N ARG A 756 26.69 1.40 -7.85
CA ARG A 756 26.13 2.48 -8.67
C ARG A 756 24.64 2.67 -8.37
N VAL A 757 24.26 3.93 -8.27
CA VAL A 757 22.86 4.39 -8.22
C VAL A 757 22.40 4.91 -9.58
N MET A 758 23.30 5.15 -10.53
CA MET A 758 22.95 5.54 -11.90
C MET A 758 23.94 4.97 -12.92
N GLU A 759 23.42 4.47 -14.03
CA GLU A 759 24.24 4.01 -15.15
C GLU A 759 24.77 5.18 -16.00
N ALA A 760 25.84 4.96 -16.77
CA ALA A 760 26.45 6.00 -17.61
C ALA A 760 25.46 6.64 -18.62
N HIS A 761 24.43 5.89 -19.03
CA HIS A 761 23.35 6.35 -19.91
C HIS A 761 22.01 6.49 -19.15
N GLY A 762 22.06 6.87 -17.87
CA GLY A 762 20.89 7.07 -17.02
C GLY A 762 20.03 8.27 -17.42
N LEU A 763 20.61 9.30 -18.05
CA LEU A 763 19.85 10.43 -18.60
C LEU A 763 19.24 10.07 -19.95
N TRP A 764 17.92 10.25 -20.08
CA TRP A 764 17.20 10.08 -21.32
C TRP A 764 16.30 11.28 -21.61
N LEU A 765 16.27 11.73 -22.86
CA LEU A 765 15.50 12.89 -23.27
C LEU A 765 14.30 12.42 -24.12
N ALA A 766 13.13 13.01 -23.92
CA ALA A 766 11.95 12.83 -24.75
C ALA A 766 11.41 14.16 -25.27
N TYR A 767 10.77 14.10 -26.43
CA TYR A 767 10.19 15.26 -27.10
C TYR A 767 8.68 15.11 -27.27
N ARG A 768 7.94 16.14 -26.88
CA ARG A 768 6.48 16.20 -27.04
C ARG A 768 6.11 16.61 -28.46
N TYR A 769 5.77 15.64 -29.30
CA TYR A 769 5.41 15.85 -30.71
C TYR A 769 3.91 16.15 -30.91
N ARG A 770 3.03 15.81 -29.95
CA ARG A 770 1.58 16.12 -29.98
C ARG A 770 1.07 16.69 -28.65
N LYS A 771 -0.10 17.33 -28.65
CA LYS A 771 -0.74 17.87 -27.43
C LYS A 771 -0.96 16.80 -26.34
N ASP A 772 -1.02 15.54 -26.71
CA ASP A 772 -1.36 14.37 -25.88
C ASP A 772 -0.30 13.25 -25.91
N GLY A 773 0.88 13.47 -26.51
CA GLY A 773 1.85 12.38 -26.65
C GLY A 773 3.32 12.80 -26.77
N PHE A 774 4.19 11.96 -26.22
CA PHE A 774 5.65 12.04 -26.32
C PHE A 774 6.17 11.08 -27.38
N LEU A 775 7.23 11.49 -28.09
CA LEU A 775 8.07 10.58 -28.86
C LEU A 775 9.37 10.40 -28.09
N ASN A 776 9.68 9.14 -27.83
CA ASN A 776 10.96 8.70 -27.31
C ASN A 776 11.99 8.80 -28.42
N VAL A 777 12.84 9.83 -28.39
CA VAL A 777 13.82 10.07 -29.44
C VAL A 777 15.21 9.96 -28.85
N ARG A 778 16.06 9.10 -29.42
CA ARG A 778 17.49 9.17 -29.13
C ARG A 778 18.04 10.42 -29.79
N TYR A 779 18.48 11.39 -28.99
CA TYR A 779 19.09 12.61 -29.49
C TYR A 779 20.45 12.29 -30.13
N CYS A 780 20.68 12.82 -31.34
CA CYS A 780 22.00 12.81 -31.96
C CYS A 780 22.75 14.08 -31.59
N ASN A 781 24.07 14.08 -31.78
CA ASN A 781 24.89 15.26 -31.56
C ASN A 781 24.32 16.45 -32.37
N GLN A 782 24.23 17.62 -31.76
CA GLN A 782 23.74 18.88 -32.36
C GLN A 782 22.23 18.95 -32.65
N THR A 783 21.41 18.23 -31.89
CA THR A 783 19.95 18.35 -32.04
C THR A 783 19.49 19.76 -31.64
N VAL A 784 18.74 20.43 -32.50
CA VAL A 784 18.16 21.76 -32.22
C VAL A 784 16.91 21.61 -31.37
N LEU A 785 16.88 22.32 -30.25
CA LEU A 785 15.87 22.33 -29.23
C LEU A 785 15.26 23.73 -29.14
N ILE A 786 13.99 23.84 -29.53
CA ILE A 786 13.23 25.09 -29.45
C ILE A 786 12.49 25.11 -28.11
N LEU A 787 12.95 25.96 -27.21
CA LEU A 787 12.33 26.20 -25.91
C LEU A 787 11.26 27.30 -26.01
N PRO A 788 10.22 27.27 -25.14
CA PRO A 788 9.29 28.37 -24.99
C PRO A 788 10.01 29.69 -24.71
N PRO A 789 9.56 30.83 -25.24
CA PRO A 789 10.15 32.13 -24.91
C PRO A 789 10.25 32.34 -23.39
N PRO A 790 11.32 32.97 -22.87
CA PRO A 790 11.47 33.25 -21.44
C PRO A 790 10.22 33.90 -20.82
N GLY A 791 9.75 33.39 -19.68
CA GLY A 791 8.53 33.85 -19.01
C GLY A 791 7.20 33.44 -19.69
N SER A 792 7.24 32.66 -20.77
CA SER A 792 6.03 32.16 -21.44
C SER A 792 5.31 31.09 -20.60
N LYS A 793 3.99 31.04 -20.73
CA LYS A 793 3.14 29.97 -20.17
C LYS A 793 3.04 28.73 -21.07
N GLU A 794 3.72 28.74 -22.22
CA GLU A 794 3.79 27.57 -23.09
C GLU A 794 4.54 26.43 -22.38
N LYS A 795 3.99 25.21 -22.44
CA LYS A 795 4.66 24.03 -21.89
C LYS A 795 5.95 23.73 -22.64
N ALA A 796 6.99 23.35 -21.91
CA ALA A 796 8.20 22.83 -22.53
C ALA A 796 7.86 21.57 -23.36
N ARG A 797 8.41 21.50 -24.57
CA ARG A 797 8.32 20.28 -25.38
C ARG A 797 9.42 19.27 -25.06
N ILE A 798 10.38 19.66 -24.24
CA ILE A 798 11.48 18.80 -23.80
C ILE A 798 11.17 18.30 -22.41
N MET A 799 11.29 17.00 -22.26
CA MET A 799 11.28 16.31 -20.98
C MET A 799 12.55 15.48 -20.90
N PHE A 800 13.20 15.43 -19.75
CA PHE A 800 14.22 14.42 -19.49
C PHE A 800 13.84 13.51 -18.33
N TYR A 801 14.39 12.31 -18.37
CA TYR A 801 14.21 11.21 -17.44
C TYR A 801 15.58 10.88 -16.87
N ILE A 802 15.66 10.73 -15.55
CA ILE A 802 16.86 10.27 -14.87
C ILE A 802 16.57 8.87 -14.35
N LYS A 803 17.21 7.86 -14.93
CA LYS A 803 17.06 6.47 -14.54
C LYS A 803 18.13 6.08 -13.54
N THR A 804 17.72 5.99 -12.29
CA THR A 804 18.52 5.52 -11.17
C THR A 804 18.25 4.02 -10.95
N THR A 805 19.31 3.24 -10.73
CA THR A 805 19.24 1.79 -10.49
C THR A 805 18.72 1.53 -9.07
N LEU A 806 19.42 2.04 -8.06
CA LEU A 806 18.86 2.29 -6.71
C LEU A 806 18.48 3.77 -6.60
N GLY A 807 17.71 4.15 -5.59
CA GLY A 807 17.51 5.57 -5.31
C GLY A 807 18.81 6.29 -4.93
N SER A 808 18.80 7.62 -5.05
CA SER A 808 19.95 8.48 -4.78
C SER A 808 19.59 9.56 -3.75
N PRO A 809 20.41 9.77 -2.70
CA PRO A 809 20.16 10.83 -1.72
C PRO A 809 20.15 12.24 -2.31
N LEU A 810 20.90 12.48 -3.40
CA LEU A 810 21.07 13.79 -4.01
C LEU A 810 21.36 13.66 -5.50
N VAL A 811 20.60 14.39 -6.32
CA VAL A 811 20.78 14.46 -7.77
C VAL A 811 20.92 15.91 -8.21
N HIS A 812 21.96 16.20 -9.00
CA HIS A 812 22.21 17.48 -9.67
C HIS A 812 21.99 17.36 -11.17
N VAL A 813 21.61 18.46 -11.82
CA VAL A 813 21.51 18.54 -13.28
C VAL A 813 22.12 19.87 -13.75
N ASP A 814 23.39 19.81 -14.10
CA ASP A 814 24.17 20.95 -14.56
C ASP A 814 23.97 21.22 -16.06
N VAL A 815 23.93 22.50 -16.44
CA VAL A 815 23.96 22.93 -17.84
C VAL A 815 25.38 23.38 -18.20
N VAL A 816 26.02 22.66 -19.12
CA VAL A 816 27.44 22.85 -19.46
C VAL A 816 27.60 23.31 -20.92
N PRO A 817 28.29 24.43 -21.21
CA PRO A 817 28.54 24.89 -22.58
C PRO A 817 29.47 23.96 -23.38
N VAL A 818 29.21 23.82 -24.69
CA VAL A 818 30.04 23.06 -25.64
C VAL A 818 30.79 23.99 -26.60
N ARG A 819 32.13 23.97 -26.57
CA ARG A 819 32.98 24.70 -27.53
C ARG A 819 33.23 23.89 -28.82
N SER A 820 33.51 24.61 -29.91
CA SER A 820 34.04 24.02 -31.15
C SER A 820 35.51 23.65 -30.98
N GLY A 821 35.80 22.41 -30.61
CA GLY A 821 37.16 21.85 -30.47
C GLY A 821 37.21 20.71 -29.45
N ASN A 822 38.19 19.80 -29.54
CA ASN A 822 38.27 18.56 -28.74
C ASN A 822 38.14 18.80 -27.21
N GLY A 823 36.92 18.69 -26.68
CA GLY A 823 36.61 17.76 -25.60
C GLY A 823 36.85 18.18 -24.14
N THR A 824 36.90 19.47 -23.79
CA THR A 824 36.71 19.90 -22.39
C THR A 824 35.63 20.98 -22.35
N GLY A 825 34.46 20.66 -21.78
CA GLY A 825 33.37 21.61 -21.55
C GLY A 825 33.81 22.70 -20.55
N GLU A 826 33.19 23.88 -20.63
CA GLU A 826 33.38 24.95 -19.63
C GLU A 826 32.79 24.56 -18.26
N ALA A 827 33.01 25.39 -17.24
CA ALA A 827 32.27 25.26 -15.97
C ALA A 827 30.75 25.35 -16.22
N SER A 828 29.96 24.68 -15.38
CA SER A 828 28.50 24.78 -15.38
C SER A 828 28.06 26.25 -15.35
N ILE A 829 27.09 26.64 -16.19
CA ILE A 829 26.51 27.99 -16.18
C ILE A 829 25.34 28.12 -15.20
N GLY A 830 24.98 27.03 -14.53
CA GLY A 830 23.87 26.91 -13.59
C GLY A 830 23.24 25.54 -13.66
N GLU A 831 22.41 25.23 -12.68
CA GLU A 831 21.64 24.00 -12.63
C GLU A 831 20.26 24.20 -13.25
N VAL A 832 19.66 23.12 -13.76
CA VAL A 832 18.25 23.14 -14.14
C VAL A 832 17.42 23.53 -12.92
N PHE A 833 16.55 24.53 -13.07
CA PHE A 833 15.69 24.98 -11.99
C PHE A 833 14.87 23.81 -11.40
N GLY A 834 14.77 23.75 -10.07
CA GLY A 834 14.20 22.61 -9.33
C GLY A 834 15.23 21.54 -8.92
N PHE A 835 16.50 21.69 -9.31
CA PHE A 835 17.63 20.90 -8.81
C PHE A 835 18.52 21.74 -7.87
N PRO A 836 19.24 21.09 -6.92
CA PRO A 836 19.33 19.64 -6.74
C PRO A 836 18.09 19.02 -6.08
N LYS A 837 17.75 17.80 -6.49
CA LYS A 837 16.69 17.01 -5.87
C LYS A 837 17.26 16.08 -4.80
N LYS A 838 16.60 16.04 -3.65
CA LYS A 838 16.92 15.12 -2.54
C LYS A 838 16.02 13.90 -2.61
N ASN A 839 16.51 12.77 -2.10
CA ASN A 839 15.80 11.49 -2.04
C ASN A 839 15.21 11.04 -3.40
N PHE A 840 16.00 11.13 -4.46
CA PHE A 840 15.56 10.78 -5.80
C PHE A 840 15.27 9.27 -5.88
N PRO A 841 14.03 8.84 -6.20
CA PRO A 841 13.63 7.43 -6.09
C PRO A 841 14.31 6.56 -7.16
N SER A 842 14.25 5.24 -6.99
CA SER A 842 14.71 4.27 -8.01
C SER A 842 13.75 4.23 -9.21
N TYR A 843 14.27 3.96 -10.41
CA TYR A 843 13.44 3.64 -11.57
C TYR A 843 12.66 2.31 -11.43
N HIS A 844 13.07 1.44 -10.50
CA HIS A 844 12.55 0.07 -10.37
C HIS A 844 11.43 -0.10 -9.34
N THR A 845 11.18 0.89 -8.48
CA THR A 845 9.97 0.95 -7.64
C THR A 845 8.75 1.11 -8.55
N ASP A 846 7.80 0.18 -8.49
CA ASP A 846 6.93 -0.22 -9.62
C ASP A 846 5.98 0.87 -10.19
N ILE A 847 5.52 0.54 -11.40
CA ILE A 847 5.04 1.27 -12.58
C ILE A 847 3.58 1.78 -12.47
N ASP A 848 3.20 2.46 -11.40
CA ASP A 848 2.07 3.40 -11.53
C ASP A 848 2.59 4.75 -12.09
N ASP A 849 1.75 5.47 -12.85
CA ASP A 849 2.02 6.82 -13.41
C ASP A 849 2.64 7.80 -12.37
N GLY A 850 2.46 7.48 -11.08
CA GLY A 850 2.99 8.20 -9.93
C GLY A 850 4.51 8.21 -9.75
N ILE A 851 5.30 7.26 -10.26
CA ILE A 851 6.79 7.37 -10.15
C ILE A 851 7.41 8.17 -11.29
N HIS A 852 6.81 8.08 -12.48
CA HIS A 852 7.29 8.76 -13.68
C HIS A 852 7.46 10.26 -13.47
N ARG A 853 6.57 10.91 -12.73
CA ARG A 853 6.69 12.35 -12.39
C ARG A 853 7.90 12.71 -11.52
N PHE A 854 8.38 11.83 -10.64
CA PHE A 854 9.53 12.14 -9.78
C PHE A 854 10.84 12.04 -10.55
N ILE A 855 10.89 11.10 -11.49
CA ILE A 855 12.07 10.85 -12.31
C ILE A 855 12.10 11.66 -13.61
N THR A 856 11.04 12.44 -13.90
CA THR A 856 10.94 13.30 -15.08
C THR A 856 11.04 14.77 -14.73
N THR A 857 11.53 15.55 -15.68
CA THR A 857 11.56 17.01 -15.58
C THR A 857 11.24 17.63 -16.92
N GLU A 858 10.20 18.47 -16.96
CA GLU A 858 9.94 19.40 -18.06
C GLU A 858 10.84 20.62 -17.88
N TRP A 859 11.60 21.01 -18.91
CA TRP A 859 12.57 22.09 -18.78
C TRP A 859 12.36 23.20 -19.81
N THR A 860 12.18 24.43 -19.32
CA THR A 860 11.92 25.64 -20.11
C THR A 860 13.18 26.43 -20.45
N GLY A 861 14.36 25.97 -20.00
CA GLY A 861 15.61 26.73 -20.05
C GLY A 861 15.87 27.56 -18.79
N LEU A 862 14.95 27.57 -17.82
CA LEU A 862 15.13 28.24 -16.54
C LEU A 862 16.22 27.53 -15.72
N LEU A 863 17.12 28.32 -15.14
CA LEU A 863 18.19 27.90 -14.26
C LEU A 863 17.84 28.19 -12.79
N ASP A 864 18.47 27.48 -11.87
CA ASP A 864 18.43 27.71 -10.42
C ASP A 864 18.68 29.17 -10.00
N THR A 865 19.53 29.87 -10.76
CA THR A 865 19.79 31.32 -10.61
C THR A 865 18.60 32.24 -10.90
N GLY A 866 17.51 31.71 -11.47
CA GLY A 866 16.36 32.47 -11.97
C GLY A 866 16.56 33.07 -13.37
N SER A 867 17.74 32.86 -13.98
CA SER A 867 18.02 33.26 -15.36
C SER A 867 17.68 32.15 -16.36
N TYR A 868 17.55 32.49 -17.64
CA TYR A 868 17.33 31.52 -18.72
C TYR A 868 18.65 31.21 -19.45
N VAL A 869 18.85 29.95 -19.82
CA VAL A 869 20.02 29.51 -20.60
C VAL A 869 20.10 30.32 -21.90
N PRO A 870 21.23 30.98 -22.22
CA PRO A 870 21.39 31.69 -23.49
C PRO A 870 21.30 30.75 -24.70
N GLU A 871 20.86 31.25 -25.85
CA GLU A 871 20.92 30.46 -27.09
C GLU A 871 22.36 30.02 -27.40
N GLY A 872 22.55 28.75 -27.76
CA GLY A 872 23.91 28.19 -27.87
C GLY A 872 23.94 26.68 -27.86
N ARG A 873 25.11 26.09 -27.63
CA ARG A 873 25.31 24.64 -27.60
C ARG A 873 25.73 24.18 -26.21
N TYR A 874 25.06 23.17 -25.70
CA TYR A 874 25.16 22.73 -24.31
C TYR A 874 25.06 21.22 -24.18
N MET A 875 25.43 20.71 -23.02
CA MET A 875 25.12 19.37 -22.54
C MET A 875 24.48 19.47 -21.17
N LEU A 876 23.53 18.59 -20.88
CA LEU A 876 23.06 18.35 -19.52
C LEU A 876 23.97 17.29 -18.89
N VAL A 877 24.45 17.57 -17.68
CA VAL A 877 25.27 16.64 -16.89
C VAL A 877 24.52 16.32 -15.61
N VAL A 878 24.01 15.09 -15.52
CA VAL A 878 23.38 14.57 -14.32
C VAL A 878 24.45 13.95 -13.43
N ARG A 879 24.44 14.31 -12.15
CA ARG A 879 25.27 13.69 -11.11
C ARG A 879 24.34 13.13 -10.04
N ALA A 880 24.41 11.83 -9.77
CA ALA A 880 23.64 11.15 -8.73
C ALA A 880 24.59 10.64 -7.64
N LEU A 881 24.39 11.08 -6.40
CA LEU A 881 25.22 10.69 -5.27
C LEU A 881 24.90 9.24 -4.89
N ARG A 882 25.92 8.41 -4.72
CA ARG A 882 25.73 7.05 -4.21
C ARG A 882 25.25 7.08 -2.76
N ILE A 883 24.53 6.05 -2.32
CA ILE A 883 24.09 5.93 -0.92
C ILE A 883 25.33 5.87 -0.02
N PHE A 884 25.36 6.63 1.08
CA PHE A 884 26.54 6.88 1.93
C PHE A 884 27.73 7.57 1.22
N GLY A 885 27.53 8.09 0.02
CA GLY A 885 28.51 8.92 -0.68
C GLY A 885 28.71 10.27 0.01
N ASP A 886 29.92 10.78 -0.08
CA ASP A 886 30.29 12.12 0.36
C ASP A 886 30.07 13.13 -0.79
N PRO A 887 29.16 14.11 -0.66
CA PRO A 887 28.86 15.05 -1.73
C PRO A 887 30.08 15.89 -2.16
N ASP A 888 31.09 16.03 -1.30
CA ASP A 888 32.32 16.78 -1.59
C ASP A 888 33.37 15.95 -2.36
N LYS A 889 33.12 14.65 -2.61
CA LYS A 889 34.04 13.75 -3.33
C LYS A 889 33.49 13.35 -4.70
N GLU A 890 34.17 13.74 -5.76
CA GLU A 890 33.75 13.44 -7.15
C GLU A 890 33.56 11.94 -7.42
N ASP A 891 34.37 11.07 -6.82
CA ASP A 891 34.32 9.61 -7.04
C ASP A 891 33.05 8.92 -6.47
N ASP A 892 32.34 9.61 -5.56
CA ASP A 892 31.10 9.13 -4.95
C ASP A 892 29.86 9.50 -5.80
N TRP A 893 30.05 10.22 -6.91
CA TRP A 893 29.00 10.58 -7.86
C TRP A 893 29.00 9.67 -9.08
N ASP A 894 27.83 9.13 -9.43
CA ASP A 894 27.59 8.56 -10.75
C ASP A 894 27.18 9.68 -11.72
N VAL A 895 27.77 9.68 -12.92
CA VAL A 895 27.59 10.78 -13.88
C VAL A 895 27.01 10.26 -15.19
N SER A 896 25.96 10.93 -15.68
CA SER A 896 25.39 10.70 -17.01
C SER A 896 25.31 12.01 -17.79
N LYS A 897 25.69 11.99 -19.06
CA LYS A 897 25.75 13.19 -19.90
C LYS A 897 24.80 13.06 -21.08
N SER A 898 24.10 14.14 -21.43
CA SER A 898 23.32 14.21 -22.66
C SER A 898 24.24 14.28 -23.88
N PRO A 899 23.73 14.00 -25.08
CA PRO A 899 24.34 14.49 -26.33
C PRO A 899 24.44 16.02 -26.36
N GLU A 900 25.22 16.59 -27.28
CA GLU A 900 25.24 18.04 -27.53
C GLU A 900 23.88 18.53 -28.02
N LEU A 901 23.35 19.52 -27.32
CA LEU A 901 22.06 20.16 -27.51
C LEU A 901 22.26 21.59 -28.03
N SER A 902 21.59 21.96 -29.12
CA SER A 902 21.58 23.35 -29.63
C SER A 902 20.29 24.03 -29.17
N ILE A 903 20.36 24.97 -28.23
CA ILE A 903 19.20 25.64 -27.63
C ILE A 903 18.88 26.95 -28.37
N SER A 904 17.60 27.16 -28.68
CA SER A 904 17.03 28.39 -29.23
C SER A 904 15.63 28.64 -28.66
N TYR A 905 15.14 29.88 -28.68
CA TYR A 905 13.81 30.24 -28.18
C TYR A 905 12.84 30.59 -29.32
N GLY A 906 11.58 30.12 -29.23
CA GLY A 906 10.58 30.44 -30.24
C GLY A 906 9.22 29.80 -29.98
N SER A 907 8.25 30.10 -30.85
CA SER A 907 6.94 29.44 -30.80
C SER A 907 7.14 27.93 -30.96
N THR A 908 6.54 27.16 -30.06
CA THR A 908 6.72 25.71 -30.05
C THR A 908 6.06 25.02 -31.25
N ASP A 909 5.29 25.70 -32.11
CA ASP A 909 4.41 25.10 -33.14
C ASP A 909 5.00 24.51 -34.44
N PRO A 910 6.29 24.63 -34.85
CA PRO A 910 6.73 23.95 -36.07
C PRO A 910 7.04 22.46 -35.83
N PRO A 911 6.82 21.57 -36.83
CA PRO A 911 7.23 20.18 -36.73
C PRO A 911 8.75 20.10 -36.89
N LEU A 912 9.47 19.78 -35.81
CA LEU A 912 10.82 19.24 -35.94
C LEU A 912 10.71 17.93 -36.71
N THR A 913 11.36 17.83 -37.87
CA THR A 913 11.70 16.55 -38.48
C THR A 913 12.95 16.05 -37.77
N PRO A 914 12.86 14.99 -36.93
CA PRO A 914 14.07 14.39 -36.38
C PRO A 914 14.87 13.83 -37.57
N LYS A 915 16.06 14.38 -37.84
CA LYS A 915 16.91 13.90 -38.94
C LYS A 915 17.41 12.46 -38.75
N CYS A 916 17.17 11.85 -37.59
CA CYS A 916 17.47 10.45 -37.32
C CYS A 916 16.24 9.74 -36.73
N ARG A 917 15.48 9.03 -37.58
CA ARG A 917 14.59 7.94 -37.14
C ARG A 917 15.41 6.65 -37.10
N GLN A 918 15.81 6.23 -35.92
CA GLN A 918 15.83 4.80 -35.60
C GLN A 918 14.81 4.61 -34.49
N GLN A 919 13.66 4.05 -34.85
CA GLN A 919 12.73 3.49 -33.86
C GLN A 919 13.46 2.35 -33.15
N TYR A 920 13.46 2.37 -31.82
CA TYR A 920 13.58 1.13 -31.06
C TYR A 920 12.16 0.67 -30.74
N GLU A 921 11.89 -0.62 -31.00
CA GLU A 921 10.71 -1.34 -30.53
C GLU A 921 10.72 -1.48 -29.01
#